data_AF-A0A0P7AMQ1-F1
#
_entry.id   AF-A0A0P7AMQ1-F1
#
_cell.length_a   1.000
_cell.length_b   1.000
_cell.length_c   1.000
_cell.angle_alpha   90.00
_cell.angle_beta   90.00
_cell.angle_gamma   90.00
#
_symmetry.space_group_name_H-M   'P 1'
#
loop_
_entity.id
_entity.type
_entity.pdbx_description
1 polymer ?
#
loop_
_entity_poly.entity_id
_entity_poly.type
_entity_poly.pdbx_seq_one_letter_code
_entity_poly.pdbx_strand_id
1 'polypeptide(L)'
;MSINLSQPHLNESVREVDERSWLISNTLLLTRSSPPPDKIPTDRACWSDSHGGYFSLSTAPDPLPDSKPLAENSPSISRVHAVDNQAAVWRAGEAFIKAHHMDYPHVTREHVTLQFLKDQQPQGFDFSHVLHHFETGSRYFLVVSRVPGQLLDEAWPNLDETMREYYIGKVADICNRLAAWKGDNISGVDGHQLLERYLVKGNSKMADALSPQQLLKNCAEMSMDVSTLVFYHCDLGPTNLLINASTGSLGIIDWELAGYVPVEWVRTKFRLSAGMDLNHGDEDSKKDWRRRVAQNLEKMGYSDVVDEWWKFQDRLIERKEAMPSLAFLPIPRLAERGVPVPRGILAQSVNEVKDAFKTLNGPCFIKPQISKASQGQRQNDSNIYIGSQIATSLDEGAAFASQILRHQLRSDHARRGSPTTKVYVEETVDFDKSWQLCMTIDRENYCPVIEIRARTVDGVSQAQRLSESPATFNFSLTEGITPALTKAIALEMRLSDQELQNIDHILKQLYAIFAEKEATSLAINSLVRRSADDQLLCLDSDFTFDDAAEGRQPAIFALRDYSQEISDEVEAENHGLVYVRMDGDIGNVVNGAGLAMATNDAISLYGGKSANFLDGGGKATKDTMLQAFGIILRDERVKAILVNTYGASELGPLRVPVVVRLQGTNSAEGLKLLKEADLGLHVEADFGEAARRVVEVARQG
;
A
#
# COMPACT_ATOMS: atom_id res chain seq x y z
N MET A 1 28.35 15.72 -34.40
CA MET A 1 28.19 16.56 -33.21
C MET A 1 26.84 17.24 -33.30
N SER A 2 25.81 16.63 -32.71
CA SER A 2 24.50 17.26 -32.54
C SER A 2 24.47 17.73 -31.10
N ILE A 3 24.48 19.05 -30.91
CA ILE A 3 24.39 19.66 -29.58
C ILE A 3 23.03 19.25 -29.03
N ASN A 4 23.05 18.36 -28.03
CA ASN A 4 21.86 17.96 -27.29
C ASN A 4 21.50 19.15 -26.39
N LEU A 5 20.82 20.14 -26.96
CA LEU A 5 20.17 21.20 -26.18
C LEU A 5 19.22 20.48 -25.23
N SER A 6 19.43 20.66 -23.92
CA SER A 6 18.54 20.14 -22.88
C SER A 6 17.10 20.44 -23.28
N GLN A 7 16.28 19.41 -23.53
CA GLN A 7 14.89 19.63 -23.87
C GLN A 7 14.24 20.45 -22.75
N PRO A 8 13.53 21.55 -23.08
CA PRO A 8 12.90 22.39 -22.07
C PRO A 8 11.90 21.56 -21.28
N HIS A 9 11.63 21.96 -20.03
CA HIS A 9 10.67 21.31 -19.14
C HIS A 9 9.34 21.00 -19.87
N LEU A 10 8.66 19.89 -19.55
CA LEU A 10 7.46 19.45 -20.27
C LEU A 10 6.37 20.54 -20.24
N ASN A 11 6.25 21.27 -19.14
CA ASN A 11 5.34 22.43 -18.99
C ASN A 11 5.68 23.63 -19.90
N GLU A 12 6.85 23.65 -20.54
CA GLU A 12 7.27 24.63 -21.54
C GLU A 12 7.18 24.09 -22.97
N SER A 13 6.50 22.95 -23.18
CA SER A 13 6.36 22.37 -24.51
C SER A 13 5.48 23.22 -25.43
N VAL A 14 4.68 24.15 -24.91
CA VAL A 14 3.97 25.15 -25.73
C VAL A 14 4.61 26.52 -25.50
N ARG A 15 5.18 27.11 -26.55
CA ARG A 15 5.90 28.39 -26.51
C ARG A 15 5.30 29.39 -27.48
N GLU A 16 5.19 30.64 -27.08
CA GLU A 16 4.64 31.72 -27.91
C GLU A 16 5.71 32.25 -28.86
N VAL A 17 5.41 32.28 -30.16
CA VAL A 17 6.25 32.90 -31.20
C VAL A 17 5.81 34.35 -31.39
N ASP A 18 4.51 34.54 -31.65
CA ASP A 18 3.84 35.84 -31.71
C ASP A 18 2.39 35.73 -31.23
N GLU A 19 1.61 36.80 -31.35
CA GLU A 19 0.20 36.85 -30.90
C GLU A 19 -0.73 35.84 -31.61
N ARG A 20 -0.27 35.23 -32.71
CA ARG A 20 -1.06 34.33 -33.55
C ARG A 20 -0.41 32.97 -33.73
N SER A 21 0.78 32.71 -33.19
CA SER A 21 1.49 31.47 -33.44
C SER A 21 2.27 30.96 -32.23
N TRP A 22 2.29 29.64 -32.08
CA TRP A 22 2.90 28.93 -30.96
C TRP A 22 3.64 27.68 -31.43
N LEU A 23 4.83 27.43 -30.88
CA LEU A 23 5.55 26.18 -31.09
C LEU A 23 5.06 25.12 -30.10
N ILE A 24 4.88 23.89 -30.59
CA ILE A 24 4.62 22.70 -29.78
C ILE A 24 5.84 21.77 -29.87
N SER A 25 6.59 21.68 -28.78
CA SER A 25 7.78 20.86 -28.58
C SER A 25 8.85 21.03 -29.67
N ASN A 26 8.93 22.21 -30.27
CA ASN A 26 9.78 22.52 -31.43
C ASN A 26 9.51 21.65 -32.68
N THR A 27 8.43 20.89 -32.70
CA THR A 27 8.07 19.99 -33.81
C THR A 27 6.97 20.59 -34.68
N LEU A 28 5.95 21.18 -34.06
CA LEU A 28 4.79 21.75 -34.74
C LEU A 28 4.67 23.24 -34.48
N LEU A 29 4.09 23.95 -35.44
CA LEU A 29 3.65 25.33 -35.33
C LEU A 29 2.12 25.34 -35.33
N LEU A 30 1.53 25.83 -34.25
CA LEU A 30 0.12 26.11 -34.12
C LEU A 30 -0.14 27.57 -34.51
N THR A 31 -0.99 27.83 -35.48
CA THR A 31 -1.31 29.18 -35.97
C THR A 31 -2.81 29.48 -35.86
N ARG A 32 -3.15 30.64 -35.32
CA ARG A 32 -4.51 31.18 -35.25
C ARG A 32 -4.77 32.19 -36.36
N SER A 33 -5.86 31.98 -37.10
CA SER A 33 -6.33 32.86 -38.18
C SER A 33 -7.75 33.37 -37.88
N SER A 34 -8.02 34.64 -38.22
CA SER A 34 -9.34 35.27 -38.13
C SER A 34 -9.48 36.31 -39.25
N PRO A 35 -10.50 36.23 -40.13
CA PRO A 35 -11.59 35.25 -40.15
C PRO A 35 -11.12 33.82 -40.53
N PRO A 36 -11.97 32.78 -40.41
CA PRO A 36 -11.63 31.43 -40.83
C PRO A 36 -11.39 31.41 -42.35
N PRO A 37 -10.51 30.53 -42.87
CA PRO A 37 -10.29 30.43 -44.31
C PRO A 37 -11.57 29.95 -45.02
N ASP A 38 -11.83 30.47 -46.22
CA ASP A 38 -13.01 30.11 -47.05
C ASP A 38 -13.15 28.60 -47.28
N LYS A 39 -12.03 27.87 -47.23
CA LYS A 39 -11.98 26.41 -47.17
C LYS A 39 -11.08 25.99 -46.02
N ILE A 40 -11.63 25.21 -45.09
CA ILE A 40 -10.84 24.56 -44.03
C ILE A 40 -9.89 23.58 -44.72
N PRO A 41 -8.57 23.70 -44.51
CA PRO A 41 -7.61 22.78 -45.11
C PRO A 41 -7.88 21.35 -44.64
N THR A 42 -7.98 20.39 -45.56
CA THR A 42 -8.21 18.98 -45.23
C THR A 42 -6.91 18.20 -45.03
N ASP A 43 -5.77 18.83 -45.31
CA ASP A 43 -4.42 18.27 -45.28
C ASP A 43 -3.74 18.39 -43.91
N ARG A 44 -4.35 19.13 -42.97
CA ARG A 44 -3.77 19.43 -41.66
C ARG A 44 -4.83 19.42 -40.58
N ALA A 45 -4.41 19.38 -39.31
CA ALA A 45 -5.32 19.41 -38.18
C ALA A 45 -5.85 20.82 -37.93
N CYS A 46 -7.16 20.91 -37.67
CA CYS A 46 -7.95 22.11 -37.81
C CYS A 46 -9.06 22.17 -36.75
N TRP A 47 -9.17 23.24 -35.95
CA TRP A 47 -10.30 23.43 -35.03
C TRP A 47 -10.66 24.90 -34.74
N SER A 48 -11.88 25.13 -34.27
CA SER A 48 -12.41 26.46 -33.93
C SER A 48 -11.74 27.06 -32.70
N ASP A 49 -11.56 28.38 -32.69
CA ASP A 49 -11.09 29.12 -31.50
C ASP A 49 -12.23 29.58 -30.57
N SER A 50 -13.47 29.17 -30.86
CA SER A 50 -14.74 29.57 -30.23
C SER A 50 -15.15 31.05 -30.36
N HIS A 51 -14.37 31.88 -31.06
CA HIS A 51 -14.53 33.34 -31.16
C HIS A 51 -14.52 33.85 -32.61
N GLY A 52 -14.87 32.99 -33.57
CA GLY A 52 -14.94 33.33 -34.99
C GLY A 52 -13.59 33.27 -35.72
N GLY A 53 -12.55 32.77 -35.09
CA GLY A 53 -11.28 32.38 -35.70
C GLY A 53 -11.08 30.86 -35.67
N TYR A 54 -9.86 30.45 -36.01
CA TYR A 54 -9.54 29.04 -36.24
C TYR A 54 -8.05 28.76 -36.01
N PHE A 55 -7.74 27.60 -35.44
CA PHE A 55 -6.40 27.07 -35.19
C PHE A 55 -6.00 25.99 -36.21
N SER A 56 -4.81 26.15 -36.79
CA SER A 56 -4.16 25.18 -37.70
C SER A 56 -2.85 24.67 -37.14
N LEU A 57 -2.59 23.37 -37.29
CA LEU A 57 -1.26 22.80 -37.09
C LEU A 57 -0.51 22.68 -38.42
N SER A 58 0.77 23.01 -38.41
CA SER A 58 1.74 22.71 -39.46
C SER A 58 3.06 22.27 -38.86
N THR A 59 3.97 21.73 -39.67
CA THR A 59 5.36 21.48 -39.24
C THR A 59 6.03 22.80 -38.85
N ALA A 60 6.83 22.79 -37.79
CA ALA A 60 7.64 23.95 -37.42
C ALA A 60 8.69 24.25 -38.51
N PRO A 61 8.97 25.52 -38.83
CA PRO A 61 9.97 25.87 -39.83
C PRO A 61 11.39 25.61 -39.32
N ASP A 62 12.34 25.43 -40.25
CA ASP A 62 13.78 25.33 -39.98
C ASP A 62 14.52 26.48 -40.69
N PRO A 63 15.19 27.40 -39.96
CA PRO A 63 15.41 27.41 -38.51
C PRO A 63 14.13 27.69 -37.71
N LEU A 64 14.09 27.21 -36.47
CA LEU A 64 13.00 27.48 -35.54
C LEU A 64 12.87 28.99 -35.29
N PRO A 65 11.63 29.52 -35.20
CA PRO A 65 11.43 30.93 -34.91
C PRO A 65 11.75 31.20 -33.43
N ASP A 66 12.13 32.44 -33.14
CA ASP A 66 12.31 32.89 -31.76
C ASP A 66 10.99 32.70 -30.99
N SER A 67 11.09 32.16 -29.77
CA SER A 67 9.91 31.89 -28.94
C SER A 67 10.17 32.11 -27.46
N LYS A 68 9.14 32.58 -26.77
CA LYS A 68 9.13 32.81 -25.31
C LYS A 68 8.19 31.81 -24.62
N PRO A 69 8.37 31.54 -23.31
CA PRO A 69 7.41 30.75 -22.54
C PRO A 69 5.99 31.34 -22.63
N LEU A 70 4.99 30.47 -22.63
CA LEU A 70 3.59 30.89 -22.64
C LEU A 70 3.26 31.68 -21.36
N ALA A 71 2.68 32.87 -21.49
CA ALA A 71 2.23 33.65 -20.35
C ALA A 71 1.10 32.94 -19.60
N GLU A 72 1.06 33.02 -18.27
CA GLU A 72 0.04 32.36 -17.42
C GLU A 72 -1.39 32.74 -17.81
N ASN A 73 -1.60 33.98 -18.24
CA ASN A 73 -2.90 34.53 -18.65
C ASN A 73 -3.02 34.72 -20.17
N SER A 74 -2.37 33.87 -20.97
CA SER A 74 -2.48 33.97 -22.43
C SER A 74 -3.94 33.78 -22.88
N PRO A 75 -4.51 34.74 -23.65
CA PRO A 75 -5.93 34.73 -24.01
C PRO A 75 -6.27 33.69 -25.07
N SER A 76 -5.28 33.22 -25.84
CA SER A 76 -5.48 32.28 -26.95
C SER A 76 -5.22 30.83 -26.55
N ILE A 77 -4.24 30.60 -25.68
CA ILE A 77 -3.90 29.27 -25.17
C ILE A 77 -3.68 29.37 -23.68
N SER A 78 -4.41 28.59 -22.88
CA SER A 78 -4.24 28.54 -21.43
C SER A 78 -3.82 27.15 -20.99
N ARG A 79 -2.91 27.06 -20.01
CA ARG A 79 -2.58 25.78 -19.38
C ARG A 79 -3.66 25.46 -18.36
N VAL A 80 -4.35 24.33 -18.53
CA VAL A 80 -5.48 23.92 -17.67
C VAL A 80 -5.07 22.89 -16.62
N HIS A 81 -4.00 22.13 -16.86
CA HIS A 81 -3.48 21.15 -15.92
C HIS A 81 -1.98 20.96 -16.12
N ALA A 82 -1.24 20.71 -15.04
CA ALA A 82 0.17 20.33 -15.09
C ALA A 82 0.55 19.55 -13.83
N VAL A 83 1.29 18.46 -14.00
CA VAL A 83 1.85 17.63 -12.94
C VAL A 83 3.37 17.66 -13.06
N ASP A 84 4.00 18.59 -12.35
CA ASP A 84 5.45 18.82 -12.36
C ASP A 84 6.03 18.69 -13.78
N ASN A 85 7.05 17.86 -14.01
CA ASN A 85 7.61 17.59 -15.34
C ASN A 85 6.98 16.38 -16.05
N GLN A 86 5.92 15.76 -15.53
CA GLN A 86 5.40 14.47 -16.02
C GLN A 86 4.31 14.61 -17.09
N ALA A 87 3.35 15.51 -16.88
CA ALA A 87 2.23 15.73 -17.79
C ALA A 87 1.74 17.18 -17.76
N ALA A 88 1.22 17.67 -18.88
CA ALA A 88 0.64 18.99 -19.01
C ALA A 88 -0.47 19.02 -20.06
N VAL A 89 -1.49 19.84 -19.81
CA VAL A 89 -2.63 20.01 -20.70
C VAL A 89 -2.86 21.50 -20.93
N TRP A 90 -2.95 21.88 -22.20
CA TRP A 90 -3.31 23.23 -22.64
C TRP A 90 -4.63 23.22 -23.37
N ARG A 91 -5.43 24.26 -23.18
CA ARG A 91 -6.63 24.54 -23.97
C ARG A 91 -6.31 25.56 -25.04
N ALA A 92 -6.64 25.25 -26.28
CA ALA A 92 -6.56 26.16 -27.42
C ALA A 92 -7.93 26.15 -28.13
N GLY A 93 -8.81 27.11 -27.79
CA GLY A 93 -10.17 27.14 -28.33
C GLY A 93 -10.99 25.89 -27.97
N GLU A 94 -11.49 25.20 -29.00
CA GLU A 94 -12.27 23.96 -28.91
C GLU A 94 -11.41 22.68 -28.99
N ALA A 95 -10.11 22.77 -28.68
CA ALA A 95 -9.23 21.62 -28.53
C ALA A 95 -8.39 21.68 -27.25
N PHE A 96 -7.95 20.51 -26.81
CA PHE A 96 -6.92 20.34 -25.79
C PHE A 96 -5.66 19.73 -26.40
N ILE A 97 -4.51 20.24 -25.98
CA ILE A 97 -3.18 19.70 -26.27
C ILE A 97 -2.72 19.04 -24.98
N LYS A 98 -2.64 17.71 -24.96
CA LYS A 98 -2.08 16.92 -23.88
C LYS A 98 -0.62 16.58 -24.21
N ALA A 99 0.25 16.64 -23.21
CA ALA A 99 1.62 16.16 -23.28
C ALA A 99 1.93 15.32 -22.04
N HIS A 100 2.58 14.18 -22.20
CA HIS A 100 3.08 13.38 -21.08
C HIS A 100 4.37 12.65 -21.44
N HIS A 101 5.14 12.25 -20.42
CA HIS A 101 6.29 11.38 -20.61
C HIS A 101 5.88 9.93 -20.92
N MET A 102 6.63 9.31 -21.82
CA MET A 102 6.45 7.91 -22.22
C MET A 102 7.20 6.97 -21.28
N ASP A 103 6.91 7.02 -19.98
CA ASP A 103 7.57 6.20 -18.96
C ASP A 103 7.36 4.70 -19.17
N TYR A 104 6.30 4.34 -19.89
CA TYR A 104 5.96 2.97 -20.28
C TYR A 104 5.85 2.90 -21.81
N PRO A 105 6.86 2.35 -22.52
CA PRO A 105 6.89 2.37 -23.98
C PRO A 105 5.91 1.40 -24.64
N HIS A 106 5.43 0.39 -23.90
CA HIS A 106 4.56 -0.68 -24.41
C HIS A 106 3.11 -0.57 -23.92
N VAL A 107 2.69 0.60 -23.45
CA VAL A 107 1.30 0.86 -23.03
C VAL A 107 0.50 1.39 -24.23
N THR A 108 -0.75 0.97 -24.34
CA THR A 108 -1.68 1.48 -25.35
C THR A 108 -1.84 3.00 -25.18
N ARG A 109 -1.55 3.76 -26.23
CA ARG A 109 -1.68 5.22 -26.20
C ARG A 109 -3.15 5.65 -26.34
N GLU A 110 -3.53 6.75 -25.69
CA GLU A 110 -4.92 7.24 -25.70
C GLU A 110 -5.49 7.45 -27.11
N HIS A 111 -4.69 7.93 -28.08
CA HIS A 111 -5.16 8.09 -29.47
C HIS A 111 -5.63 6.77 -30.10
N VAL A 112 -5.04 5.63 -29.72
CA VAL A 112 -5.43 4.31 -30.20
C VAL A 112 -6.79 3.92 -29.62
N THR A 113 -6.98 4.15 -28.33
CA THR A 113 -8.26 3.93 -27.64
C THR A 113 -9.37 4.84 -28.20
N LEU A 114 -9.10 6.12 -28.40
CA LEU A 114 -10.06 7.07 -28.96
C LEU A 114 -10.44 6.73 -30.42
N GLN A 115 -9.48 6.24 -31.21
CA GLN A 115 -9.76 5.75 -32.55
C GLN A 115 -10.64 4.48 -32.51
N PHE A 116 -10.35 3.54 -31.60
CA PHE A 116 -11.21 2.39 -31.36
C PHE A 116 -12.65 2.80 -30.99
N LEU A 117 -12.84 3.76 -30.08
CA LEU A 117 -14.19 4.26 -29.74
C LEU A 117 -14.90 4.89 -30.93
N LYS A 118 -14.18 5.67 -31.74
CA LYS A 118 -14.72 6.25 -32.97
C LYS A 118 -15.23 5.16 -33.92
N ASP A 119 -14.52 4.05 -34.01
CA ASP A 119 -14.90 2.91 -34.85
C ASP A 119 -16.08 2.12 -34.25
N GLN A 120 -16.16 2.00 -32.91
CA GLN A 120 -17.29 1.34 -32.22
C GLN A 120 -18.58 2.17 -32.21
N GLN A 121 -18.49 3.49 -32.37
CA GLN A 121 -19.63 4.42 -32.32
C GLN A 121 -20.55 4.23 -31.08
N PRO A 122 -19.98 4.24 -29.86
CA PRO A 122 -20.77 4.02 -28.64
C PRO A 122 -21.86 5.07 -28.48
N GLN A 123 -22.98 4.63 -27.90
CA GLN A 123 -24.14 5.49 -27.61
C GLN A 123 -24.23 5.75 -26.12
N GLY A 124 -24.68 6.95 -25.75
CA GLY A 124 -25.04 7.31 -24.37
C GLY A 124 -24.04 8.22 -23.65
N PHE A 125 -22.88 8.48 -24.25
CA PHE A 125 -21.90 9.45 -23.77
C PHE A 125 -21.12 10.08 -24.92
N ASP A 126 -20.62 11.31 -24.68
CA ASP A 126 -19.71 12.01 -25.58
C ASP A 126 -18.24 11.69 -25.22
N PHE A 127 -17.33 11.75 -26.19
CA PHE A 127 -15.89 11.57 -25.95
C PHE A 127 -15.08 12.43 -26.90
N SER A 128 -13.81 12.66 -26.55
CA SER A 128 -12.87 13.46 -27.34
C SER A 128 -12.52 12.80 -28.67
N HIS A 129 -12.42 13.59 -29.74
CA HIS A 129 -11.94 13.12 -31.04
C HIS A 129 -10.48 13.52 -31.26
N VAL A 130 -9.66 12.58 -31.74
CA VAL A 130 -8.26 12.84 -32.09
C VAL A 130 -8.20 13.80 -33.28
N LEU A 131 -7.55 14.94 -33.08
CA LEU A 131 -7.25 15.92 -34.13
C LEU A 131 -5.83 15.73 -34.65
N HIS A 132 -4.88 15.45 -33.76
CA HIS A 132 -3.49 15.16 -34.11
C HIS A 132 -2.78 14.43 -32.96
N HIS A 133 -1.73 13.68 -33.24
CA HIS A 133 -0.83 13.15 -32.22
C HIS A 133 0.57 12.98 -32.80
N PHE A 134 1.59 13.05 -31.95
CA PHE A 134 2.98 12.79 -32.35
C PHE A 134 3.83 12.43 -31.13
N GLU A 135 4.95 11.77 -31.38
CA GLU A 135 5.96 11.44 -30.36
C GLU A 135 7.27 12.14 -30.72
N THR A 136 7.96 12.68 -29.72
CA THR A 136 9.27 13.33 -29.90
C THR A 136 10.14 13.10 -28.65
N GLY A 137 11.31 12.49 -28.84
CA GLY A 137 12.15 12.04 -27.73
C GLY A 137 11.39 11.06 -26.83
N SER A 138 11.29 11.37 -25.53
CA SER A 138 10.54 10.58 -24.53
C SER A 138 9.15 11.14 -24.23
N ARG A 139 8.59 11.98 -25.11
CA ARG A 139 7.30 12.66 -24.91
C ARG A 139 6.29 12.24 -25.95
N TYR A 140 5.05 12.07 -25.50
CA TYR A 140 3.88 11.87 -26.33
C TYR A 140 2.98 13.10 -26.26
N PHE A 141 2.50 13.54 -27.42
CA PHE A 141 1.58 14.66 -27.57
C PHE A 141 0.29 14.20 -28.24
N LEU A 142 -0.84 14.66 -27.70
CA LEU A 142 -2.16 14.36 -28.21
C LEU A 142 -3.01 15.63 -28.26
N VAL A 143 -3.53 15.95 -29.44
CA VAL A 143 -4.46 17.05 -29.66
C VAL A 143 -5.85 16.46 -29.90
N VAL A 144 -6.79 16.82 -29.04
CA VAL A 144 -8.16 16.28 -29.06
C VAL A 144 -9.21 17.37 -29.02
N SER A 145 -10.37 17.10 -29.61
CA SER A 145 -11.52 18.00 -29.53
C SER A 145 -12.04 18.10 -28.09
N ARG A 146 -12.56 19.28 -27.77
CA ARG A 146 -13.25 19.54 -26.50
C ARG A 146 -14.57 18.77 -26.43
N VAL A 147 -14.82 18.17 -25.27
CA VAL A 147 -16.13 17.64 -24.89
C VAL A 147 -16.87 18.73 -24.10
N PRO A 148 -18.13 19.06 -24.42
CA PRO A 148 -18.88 20.09 -23.70
C PRO A 148 -19.35 19.59 -22.34
N GLY A 149 -19.38 20.48 -21.35
CA GLY A 149 -19.87 20.19 -20.00
C GLY A 149 -19.03 20.84 -18.92
N GLN A 150 -19.45 20.62 -17.68
CA GLN A 150 -18.71 20.93 -16.46
C GLN A 150 -18.25 19.62 -15.83
N LEU A 151 -17.10 19.60 -15.16
CA LEU A 151 -16.65 18.42 -14.44
C LEU A 151 -17.71 17.98 -13.42
N LEU A 152 -17.95 16.67 -13.34
CA LEU A 152 -18.90 16.10 -12.39
C LEU A 152 -18.54 16.52 -10.97
N ASP A 153 -17.25 16.49 -10.63
CA ASP A 153 -16.71 16.95 -9.35
C ASP A 153 -17.16 18.38 -9.00
N GLU A 154 -17.03 19.33 -9.94
CA GLU A 154 -17.41 20.73 -9.72
C GLU A 154 -18.93 20.95 -9.67
N ALA A 155 -19.68 20.16 -10.46
CA ALA A 155 -21.13 20.29 -10.56
C ALA A 155 -21.85 19.62 -9.38
N TRP A 156 -21.27 18.57 -8.80
CA TRP A 156 -21.90 17.70 -7.80
C TRP A 156 -22.56 18.41 -6.60
N PRO A 157 -21.95 19.45 -5.99
CA PRO A 157 -22.56 20.17 -4.87
C PRO A 157 -23.87 20.85 -5.24
N ASN A 158 -24.02 21.24 -6.50
CA ASN A 158 -25.13 22.03 -7.00
C ASN A 158 -26.23 21.18 -7.65
N LEU A 159 -25.99 19.88 -7.85
CA LEU A 159 -27.01 18.96 -8.34
C LEU A 159 -28.03 18.62 -7.26
N ASP A 160 -29.30 18.62 -7.62
CA ASP A 160 -30.33 18.00 -6.79
C ASP A 160 -30.21 16.47 -6.78
N GLU A 161 -30.92 15.83 -5.85
CA GLU A 161 -30.84 14.39 -5.66
C GLU A 161 -31.33 13.58 -6.87
N THR A 162 -32.27 14.13 -7.63
CA THR A 162 -32.81 13.48 -8.84
C THR A 162 -31.73 13.43 -9.92
N MET A 163 -31.02 14.54 -10.12
CA MET A 163 -29.93 14.63 -11.09
C MET A 163 -28.72 13.80 -10.66
N ARG A 164 -28.41 13.72 -9.36
CA ARG A 164 -27.37 12.81 -8.85
C ARG A 164 -27.68 11.35 -9.18
N GLU A 165 -28.89 10.89 -8.84
CA GLU A 165 -29.30 9.51 -9.14
C GLU A 165 -29.31 9.25 -10.65
N TYR A 166 -29.74 10.22 -11.46
CA TYR A 166 -29.68 10.13 -12.92
C TYR A 166 -28.25 9.89 -13.44
N TYR A 167 -27.27 10.69 -13.01
CA TYR A 167 -25.89 10.53 -13.48
C TYR A 167 -25.21 9.27 -12.92
N ILE A 168 -25.53 8.86 -11.69
CA ILE A 168 -25.08 7.59 -11.12
C ILE A 168 -25.57 6.41 -11.99
N GLY A 169 -26.87 6.38 -12.30
CA GLY A 169 -27.45 5.35 -13.16
C GLY A 169 -26.83 5.38 -14.55
N LYS A 170 -26.62 6.57 -15.11
CA LYS A 170 -26.01 6.75 -16.43
C LYS A 170 -24.57 6.20 -16.48
N VAL A 171 -23.75 6.43 -15.45
CA VAL A 171 -22.38 5.89 -15.39
C VAL A 171 -22.39 4.36 -15.28
N ALA A 172 -23.30 3.79 -14.47
CA ALA A 172 -23.46 2.34 -14.38
C ALA A 172 -23.90 1.73 -15.73
N ASP A 173 -24.85 2.36 -16.44
CA ASP A 173 -25.28 1.96 -17.77
C ASP A 173 -24.14 2.01 -18.80
N ILE A 174 -23.28 3.02 -18.72
CA ILE A 174 -22.10 3.13 -19.58
C ILE A 174 -21.13 1.98 -19.31
N CYS A 175 -20.81 1.70 -18.04
CA CYS A 175 -19.96 0.57 -17.68
C CYS A 175 -20.51 -0.73 -18.27
N ASN A 176 -21.82 -0.93 -18.18
CA ASN A 176 -22.47 -2.12 -18.73
C ASN A 176 -22.42 -2.20 -20.26
N ARG A 177 -22.52 -1.06 -20.96
CA ARG A 177 -22.39 -1.01 -22.44
C ARG A 177 -20.96 -1.26 -22.89
N LEU A 178 -19.98 -0.67 -22.21
CA LEU A 178 -18.57 -0.90 -22.50
C LEU A 178 -18.22 -2.38 -22.28
N ALA A 179 -18.74 -2.99 -21.22
CA ALA A 179 -18.50 -4.39 -20.90
C ALA A 179 -19.07 -5.39 -21.93
N ALA A 180 -19.91 -4.94 -22.88
CA ALA A 180 -20.35 -5.77 -24.00
C ALA A 180 -19.23 -6.08 -25.00
N TRP A 181 -18.17 -5.25 -25.05
CA TRP A 181 -17.01 -5.50 -25.89
C TRP A 181 -16.04 -6.41 -25.15
N LYS A 182 -15.69 -7.55 -25.74
CA LYS A 182 -14.85 -8.58 -25.13
C LYS A 182 -13.46 -8.60 -25.74
N GLY A 183 -12.48 -8.94 -24.92
CA GLY A 183 -11.10 -9.12 -25.34
C GLY A 183 -10.58 -10.52 -24.98
N ASP A 184 -9.53 -10.95 -25.69
CA ASP A 184 -8.89 -12.25 -25.46
C ASP A 184 -7.79 -12.19 -24.40
N ASN A 185 -7.38 -10.99 -23.98
CA ASN A 185 -6.29 -10.77 -23.02
C ASN A 185 -6.51 -9.51 -22.19
N ILE A 186 -5.81 -9.39 -21.05
CA ILE A 186 -5.84 -8.19 -20.20
C ILE A 186 -4.85 -7.15 -20.76
N SER A 187 -5.37 -6.25 -21.57
CA SER A 187 -4.57 -5.34 -22.40
C SER A 187 -5.38 -4.12 -22.78
N GLY A 188 -4.75 -3.12 -23.39
CA GLY A 188 -5.52 -2.14 -24.16
C GLY A 188 -6.05 -2.74 -25.47
N VAL A 189 -6.70 -1.89 -26.26
CA VAL A 189 -7.47 -2.29 -27.45
C VAL A 189 -6.62 -2.86 -28.60
N ASP A 190 -5.32 -2.58 -28.59
CA ASP A 190 -4.32 -3.04 -29.57
C ASP A 190 -3.46 -4.21 -29.06
N GLY A 191 -3.78 -4.76 -27.88
CA GLY A 191 -3.02 -5.84 -27.25
C GLY A 191 -1.79 -5.38 -26.45
N HIS A 192 -1.48 -4.09 -26.45
CA HIS A 192 -0.42 -3.52 -25.62
C HIS A 192 -0.82 -3.46 -24.13
N GLN A 193 0.13 -3.15 -23.25
CA GLN A 193 -0.06 -3.17 -21.81
C GLN A 193 -1.15 -2.19 -21.38
N LEU A 194 -2.01 -2.64 -20.46
CA LEU A 194 -2.99 -1.80 -19.77
C LEU A 194 -2.34 -1.22 -18.51
N LEU A 195 -2.42 0.10 -18.33
CA LEU A 195 -1.85 0.80 -17.17
C LEU A 195 -2.75 0.71 -15.92
N GLU A 196 -3.20 -0.50 -15.54
CA GLU A 196 -4.03 -0.71 -14.35
C GLU A 196 -3.18 -1.13 -13.15
N ARG A 197 -2.69 -0.14 -12.40
CA ARG A 197 -1.78 -0.35 -11.26
C ARG A 197 -2.43 -1.05 -10.06
N TYR A 198 -3.75 -0.96 -9.90
CA TYR A 198 -4.43 -1.63 -8.78
C TYR A 198 -4.46 -3.16 -8.97
N LEU A 199 -4.20 -3.67 -10.18
CA LEU A 199 -4.04 -5.10 -10.45
C LEU A 199 -2.60 -5.58 -10.28
N VAL A 200 -1.67 -4.71 -9.87
CA VAL A 200 -0.28 -5.06 -9.61
C VAL A 200 -0.09 -5.45 -8.14
N LYS A 201 0.67 -6.53 -7.91
CA LYS A 201 1.03 -6.99 -6.57
C LYS A 201 2.10 -6.10 -5.95
N GLY A 202 1.78 -5.39 -4.88
CA GLY A 202 2.68 -4.40 -4.30
C GLY A 202 3.05 -3.29 -5.28
N ASN A 203 3.87 -2.35 -4.84
CA ASN A 203 4.08 -1.09 -5.55
C ASN A 203 5.10 -1.20 -6.69
N SER A 204 5.14 -2.35 -7.36
CA SER A 204 6.12 -2.57 -8.42
C SER A 204 5.92 -1.54 -9.52
N LYS A 205 6.94 -0.70 -9.73
CA LYS A 205 6.99 0.27 -10.82
C LYS A 205 7.60 -0.32 -12.10
N MET A 206 7.98 -1.60 -12.08
CA MET A 206 8.60 -2.27 -13.22
C MET A 206 7.59 -2.46 -14.36
N ALA A 207 7.99 -2.14 -15.60
CA ALA A 207 7.15 -2.30 -16.78
C ALA A 207 6.65 -3.74 -16.97
N ASP A 208 7.44 -4.74 -16.56
CA ASP A 208 7.05 -6.16 -16.62
C ASP A 208 5.87 -6.50 -15.71
N ALA A 209 5.65 -5.72 -14.64
CA ALA A 209 4.53 -5.91 -13.74
C ALA A 209 3.17 -5.61 -14.39
N LEU A 210 3.17 -4.81 -15.47
CA LEU A 210 2.01 -4.44 -16.27
C LEU A 210 1.86 -5.32 -17.52
N SER A 211 2.69 -6.36 -17.67
CA SER A 211 2.54 -7.30 -18.78
C SER A 211 1.18 -8.02 -18.67
N PRO A 212 0.50 -8.30 -19.80
CA PRO A 212 -0.77 -9.02 -19.76
C PRO A 212 -0.70 -10.35 -19.01
N GLN A 213 0.41 -11.10 -19.17
CA GLN A 213 0.59 -12.36 -18.44
C GLN A 213 0.64 -12.15 -16.91
N GLN A 214 1.33 -11.11 -16.46
CA GLN A 214 1.46 -10.83 -15.02
C GLN A 214 0.15 -10.30 -14.43
N LEU A 215 -0.57 -9.43 -15.15
CA LEU A 215 -1.87 -8.95 -14.71
C LEU A 215 -2.90 -10.09 -14.65
N LEU A 216 -2.95 -11.00 -15.64
CA LEU A 216 -3.79 -12.20 -15.59
C LEU A 216 -3.47 -13.06 -14.36
N LYS A 217 -2.18 -13.28 -14.09
CA LYS A 217 -1.73 -14.04 -12.93
C LYS A 217 -2.20 -13.39 -11.62
N ASN A 218 -2.07 -12.08 -11.50
CA ASN A 218 -2.51 -11.35 -10.30
C ASN A 218 -4.03 -11.42 -10.13
N CYS A 219 -4.81 -11.26 -11.20
CA CYS A 219 -6.26 -11.44 -11.18
C CYS A 219 -6.66 -12.85 -10.72
N ALA A 220 -5.98 -13.89 -11.22
CA ALA A 220 -6.21 -15.27 -10.80
C ALA A 220 -5.85 -15.48 -9.32
N GLU A 221 -4.79 -14.85 -8.80
CA GLU A 221 -4.43 -14.88 -7.37
C GLU A 221 -5.49 -14.20 -6.47
N MET A 222 -6.21 -13.21 -7.02
CA MET A 222 -7.38 -12.57 -6.41
C MET A 222 -8.69 -13.33 -6.65
N SER A 223 -8.62 -14.54 -7.22
CA SER A 223 -9.79 -15.38 -7.53
C SER A 223 -10.81 -14.72 -8.47
N MET A 224 -10.39 -13.80 -9.33
CA MET A 224 -11.24 -13.26 -10.40
C MET A 224 -11.38 -14.27 -11.55
N ASP A 225 -12.53 -14.27 -12.23
CA ASP A 225 -12.73 -15.01 -13.47
C ASP A 225 -12.01 -14.34 -14.64
N VAL A 226 -10.84 -14.86 -14.97
CA VAL A 226 -10.04 -14.38 -16.11
C VAL A 226 -10.45 -15.00 -17.45
N SER A 227 -11.50 -15.85 -17.49
CA SER A 227 -12.01 -16.44 -18.74
C SER A 227 -12.83 -15.47 -19.58
N THR A 228 -13.37 -14.43 -18.95
CA THR A 228 -14.16 -13.39 -19.62
C THR A 228 -13.57 -12.02 -19.30
N LEU A 229 -12.96 -11.41 -20.32
CA LEU A 229 -12.40 -10.07 -20.22
C LEU A 229 -13.26 -9.09 -21.01
N VAL A 230 -13.62 -7.99 -20.37
CA VAL A 230 -14.56 -6.99 -20.86
C VAL A 230 -13.88 -5.63 -20.94
N PHE A 231 -14.26 -4.83 -21.93
CA PHE A 231 -13.72 -3.48 -22.09
C PHE A 231 -14.29 -2.57 -21.00
N TYR A 232 -13.40 -1.86 -20.32
CA TYR A 232 -13.73 -1.00 -19.20
C TYR A 232 -12.81 0.22 -19.17
N HIS A 233 -13.34 1.35 -18.70
CA HIS A 233 -12.57 2.55 -18.42
C HIS A 233 -12.17 2.54 -16.94
N CYS A 234 -10.89 2.30 -16.65
CA CYS A 234 -10.44 2.08 -15.27
C CYS A 234 -10.39 3.36 -14.41
N ASP A 235 -10.64 4.53 -14.98
CA ASP A 235 -10.64 5.81 -14.24
C ASP A 235 -11.86 6.69 -14.51
N LEU A 236 -13.04 6.16 -14.25
CA LEU A 236 -14.32 6.89 -14.33
C LEU A 236 -14.58 7.78 -13.10
N GLY A 237 -13.54 8.45 -12.60
CA GLY A 237 -13.66 9.36 -11.46
C GLY A 237 -14.39 10.67 -11.81
N PRO A 238 -14.89 11.42 -10.82
CA PRO A 238 -15.62 12.69 -11.04
C PRO A 238 -14.84 13.75 -11.82
N THR A 239 -13.51 13.68 -11.83
CA THR A 239 -12.62 14.60 -12.56
C THR A 239 -12.46 14.24 -14.04
N ASN A 240 -12.91 13.06 -14.48
CA ASN A 240 -12.86 12.60 -15.87
C ASN A 240 -14.25 12.53 -16.52
N LEU A 241 -15.28 12.93 -15.79
CA LEU A 241 -16.66 12.97 -16.25
C LEU A 241 -17.10 14.42 -16.44
N LEU A 242 -17.59 14.74 -17.63
CA LEU A 242 -18.18 16.04 -17.95
C LEU A 242 -19.69 15.88 -18.02
N ILE A 243 -20.44 16.72 -17.32
CA ILE A 243 -21.90 16.71 -17.35
C ILE A 243 -22.46 18.04 -17.79
N ASN A 244 -23.65 17.98 -18.37
CA ASN A 244 -24.46 19.16 -18.63
C ASN A 244 -25.86 18.93 -18.07
N ALA A 245 -26.14 19.54 -16.90
CA ALA A 245 -27.41 19.38 -16.19
C ALA A 245 -28.62 19.84 -17.01
N SER A 246 -28.45 20.76 -17.97
CA SER A 246 -29.54 21.27 -18.81
C SER A 246 -29.96 20.31 -19.92
N THR A 247 -29.01 19.54 -20.45
CA THR A 247 -29.25 18.56 -21.53
C THR A 247 -29.32 17.13 -21.02
N GLY A 248 -28.86 16.88 -19.79
CA GLY A 248 -28.62 15.54 -19.27
C GLY A 248 -27.44 14.83 -19.95
N SER A 249 -26.64 15.50 -20.80
CA SER A 249 -25.51 14.86 -21.46
C SER A 249 -24.39 14.51 -20.47
N LEU A 250 -23.64 13.45 -20.79
CA LEU A 250 -22.46 13.01 -20.06
C LEU A 250 -21.36 12.76 -21.08
N GLY A 251 -20.17 13.24 -20.80
CA GLY A 251 -18.98 13.02 -21.57
C GLY A 251 -17.87 12.40 -20.72
N ILE A 252 -17.01 11.62 -21.35
CA ILE A 252 -15.86 10.97 -20.70
C ILE A 252 -14.60 11.46 -21.39
N ILE A 253 -13.68 11.97 -20.59
CA ILE A 253 -12.34 12.38 -21.02
C ILE A 253 -11.31 11.45 -20.40
N ASP A 254 -10.09 11.52 -20.92
CA ASP A 254 -8.92 10.80 -20.41
C ASP A 254 -9.00 9.26 -20.54
N TRP A 255 -8.98 8.80 -21.79
CA TRP A 255 -9.12 7.37 -22.13
C TRP A 255 -7.80 6.59 -22.05
N GLU A 256 -6.81 7.12 -21.33
CA GLU A 256 -5.49 6.50 -21.12
C GLU A 256 -5.56 5.18 -20.36
N LEU A 257 -6.55 5.05 -19.45
CA LEU A 257 -6.70 3.88 -18.56
C LEU A 257 -7.84 2.95 -18.98
N ALA A 258 -8.13 2.84 -20.28
CA ALA A 258 -9.18 1.97 -20.80
C ALA A 258 -8.63 0.75 -21.53
N GLY A 259 -9.22 -0.41 -21.27
CA GLY A 259 -8.81 -1.68 -21.85
C GLY A 259 -9.66 -2.84 -21.36
N TYR A 260 -9.23 -4.06 -21.66
CA TYR A 260 -9.91 -5.29 -21.28
C TYR A 260 -9.46 -5.75 -19.89
N VAL A 261 -10.42 -6.03 -19.01
CA VAL A 261 -10.21 -6.48 -17.61
C VAL A 261 -11.23 -7.57 -17.24
N PRO A 262 -11.02 -8.36 -16.17
CA PRO A 262 -12.04 -9.26 -15.63
C PRO A 262 -13.33 -8.51 -15.29
N VAL A 263 -14.48 -9.16 -15.48
CA VAL A 263 -15.80 -8.53 -15.29
C VAL A 263 -16.00 -8.02 -13.86
N GLU A 264 -15.46 -8.72 -12.87
CA GLU A 264 -15.52 -8.33 -11.46
C GLU A 264 -14.75 -7.03 -11.18
N TRP A 265 -13.78 -6.68 -12.04
CA TRP A 265 -13.00 -5.46 -11.89
C TRP A 265 -13.85 -4.20 -12.07
N VAL A 266 -14.86 -4.26 -12.93
CA VAL A 266 -15.76 -3.12 -13.26
C VAL A 266 -16.39 -2.53 -11.99
N ARG A 267 -16.88 -3.37 -11.08
CA ARG A 267 -17.45 -2.91 -9.80
C ARG A 267 -16.38 -2.76 -8.71
N THR A 268 -15.40 -3.66 -8.67
CA THR A 268 -14.31 -3.62 -7.68
C THR A 268 -13.57 -2.28 -7.70
N LYS A 269 -13.36 -1.70 -8.89
CA LYS A 269 -12.67 -0.40 -9.02
C LYS A 269 -13.40 0.74 -8.30
N PHE A 270 -14.73 0.85 -8.41
CA PHE A 270 -15.52 1.85 -7.68
C PHE A 270 -15.53 1.62 -6.15
N ARG A 271 -15.28 0.40 -5.70
CA ARG A 271 -15.21 0.05 -4.27
C ARG A 271 -13.86 0.41 -3.65
N LEU A 272 -12.78 0.38 -4.43
CA LEU A 272 -11.40 0.54 -3.95
C LEU A 272 -10.74 1.88 -4.29
N SER A 273 -10.93 2.38 -5.51
CA SER A 273 -10.09 3.45 -6.06
C SER A 273 -10.43 4.81 -5.46
N ALA A 274 -9.45 5.47 -4.85
CA ALA A 274 -9.59 6.84 -4.37
C ALA A 274 -9.67 7.87 -5.53
N GLY A 275 -9.21 7.51 -6.74
CA GLY A 275 -9.44 8.33 -7.94
C GLY A 275 -10.94 8.45 -8.30
N MET A 276 -11.77 7.59 -7.71
CA MET A 276 -13.22 7.67 -7.80
C MET A 276 -13.84 8.46 -6.65
N ASP A 277 -13.08 9.16 -5.79
CA ASP A 277 -13.66 10.02 -4.76
C ASP A 277 -13.96 11.42 -5.32
N LEU A 278 -14.94 12.12 -4.74
CA LEU A 278 -15.10 13.56 -4.95
C LEU A 278 -13.98 14.30 -4.21
N ASN A 279 -13.54 15.44 -4.74
CA ASN A 279 -12.47 16.23 -4.12
C ASN A 279 -12.92 17.04 -2.89
N HIS A 280 -14.23 17.07 -2.60
CA HIS A 280 -14.84 17.88 -1.55
C HIS A 280 -15.77 17.07 -0.63
N GLY A 281 -16.05 17.62 0.56
CA GLY A 281 -16.91 17.00 1.57
C GLY A 281 -16.10 16.27 2.64
N ASP A 282 -16.81 15.73 3.64
CA ASP A 282 -16.23 14.83 4.64
C ASP A 282 -15.93 13.44 4.04
N GLU A 283 -15.25 12.59 4.82
CA GLU A 283 -14.81 11.25 4.40
C GLU A 283 -15.93 10.36 3.84
N ASP A 284 -17.15 10.49 4.35
CA ASP A 284 -18.30 9.70 3.89
C ASP A 284 -18.94 10.31 2.65
N SER A 285 -19.02 11.63 2.59
CA SER A 285 -19.57 12.40 1.46
C SER A 285 -18.70 12.26 0.21
N LYS A 286 -17.37 12.26 0.36
CA LYS A 286 -16.41 12.06 -0.75
C LYS A 286 -16.63 10.74 -1.48
N LYS A 287 -17.01 9.70 -0.73
CA LYS A 287 -17.19 8.33 -1.23
C LYS A 287 -18.62 8.05 -1.70
N ASP A 288 -19.55 8.98 -1.49
CA ASP A 288 -20.97 8.74 -1.73
C ASP A 288 -21.27 8.36 -3.18
N TRP A 289 -20.77 9.13 -4.14
CA TRP A 289 -21.08 8.90 -5.55
C TRP A 289 -20.58 7.52 -6.02
N ARG A 290 -19.31 7.17 -5.75
CA ARG A 290 -18.73 5.87 -6.16
C ARG A 290 -19.40 4.70 -5.46
N ARG A 291 -19.83 4.88 -4.20
CA ARG A 291 -20.59 3.87 -3.46
C ARG A 291 -21.92 3.61 -4.16
N ARG A 292 -22.62 4.66 -4.59
CA ARG A 292 -23.91 4.56 -5.29
C ARG A 292 -23.78 4.01 -6.71
N VAL A 293 -22.71 4.32 -7.43
CA VAL A 293 -22.40 3.66 -8.72
C VAL A 293 -22.13 2.17 -8.51
N ALA A 294 -21.31 1.80 -7.52
CA ALA A 294 -21.04 0.41 -7.21
C ALA A 294 -22.32 -0.38 -6.81
N GLN A 295 -23.26 0.27 -6.12
CA GLN A 295 -24.58 -0.31 -5.80
C GLN A 295 -25.45 -0.49 -7.05
N ASN A 296 -25.39 0.44 -8.02
CA ASN A 296 -26.11 0.28 -9.29
C ASN A 296 -25.51 -0.86 -10.12
N LEU A 297 -24.18 -0.97 -10.19
CA LEU A 297 -23.50 -2.10 -10.83
C LEU A 297 -23.85 -3.45 -10.16
N GLU A 298 -23.96 -3.47 -8.84
CA GLU A 298 -24.42 -4.66 -8.10
C GLU A 298 -25.82 -5.11 -8.54
N LYS A 299 -26.76 -4.16 -8.65
CA LYS A 299 -28.13 -4.43 -9.14
C LYS A 299 -28.13 -4.94 -10.58
N MET A 300 -27.11 -4.61 -11.36
CA MET A 300 -26.91 -5.10 -12.74
C MET A 300 -26.19 -6.46 -12.80
N GLY A 301 -25.81 -7.04 -11.66
CA GLY A 301 -25.21 -8.38 -11.58
C GLY A 301 -23.68 -8.41 -11.55
N TYR A 302 -23.00 -7.27 -11.42
CA TYR A 302 -21.55 -7.25 -11.26
C TYR A 302 -21.17 -7.59 -9.81
N SER A 303 -20.38 -8.65 -9.62
CA SER A 303 -19.72 -8.94 -8.35
C SER A 303 -18.50 -8.04 -8.12
N ASP A 304 -17.98 -8.03 -6.89
CA ASP A 304 -16.66 -7.45 -6.58
C ASP A 304 -15.78 -8.49 -5.88
N VAL A 305 -14.48 -8.21 -5.81
CA VAL A 305 -13.48 -9.02 -5.11
C VAL A 305 -12.66 -8.16 -4.14
N VAL A 306 -13.31 -7.22 -3.46
CA VAL A 306 -12.65 -6.25 -2.56
C VAL A 306 -11.86 -6.96 -1.44
N ASP A 307 -12.45 -7.98 -0.83
CA ASP A 307 -11.83 -8.70 0.28
C ASP A 307 -10.62 -9.51 -0.18
N GLU A 308 -10.71 -10.15 -1.35
CA GLU A 308 -9.63 -10.90 -1.99
C GLU A 308 -8.51 -9.96 -2.44
N TRP A 309 -8.86 -8.77 -2.92
CA TRP A 309 -7.90 -7.73 -3.26
C TRP A 309 -7.12 -7.29 -2.01
N TRP A 310 -7.79 -7.04 -0.89
CA TRP A 310 -7.11 -6.74 0.38
C TRP A 310 -6.19 -7.87 0.82
N LYS A 311 -6.66 -9.12 0.83
CA LYS A 311 -5.82 -10.30 1.12
C LYS A 311 -4.63 -10.43 0.15
N PHE A 312 -4.79 -10.03 -1.09
CA PHE A 312 -3.73 -10.05 -2.10
C PHE A 312 -2.66 -8.99 -1.82
N GLN A 313 -3.06 -7.81 -1.35
CA GLN A 313 -2.13 -6.76 -0.91
C GLN A 313 -1.49 -7.08 0.45
N ASP A 314 -2.25 -7.62 1.40
CA ASP A 314 -1.83 -7.90 2.79
C ASP A 314 -0.87 -9.10 2.91
N ARG A 315 -0.87 -10.02 1.94
CA ARG A 315 0.12 -11.11 1.86
C ARG A 315 1.57 -10.62 1.73
N LEU A 316 1.80 -9.32 1.54
CA LEU A 316 3.11 -8.65 1.66
C LEU A 316 3.46 -8.24 3.10
N ILE A 317 2.46 -7.94 3.92
CA ILE A 317 2.61 -7.56 5.33
C ILE A 317 2.96 -8.81 6.16
N GLU A 318 2.26 -9.92 5.95
CA GLU A 318 2.53 -11.19 6.65
C GLU A 318 3.94 -11.75 6.42
N ARG A 319 4.57 -11.46 5.26
CA ARG A 319 5.97 -11.85 4.98
C ARG A 319 7.01 -10.94 5.65
N LYS A 320 6.62 -9.76 6.13
CA LYS A 320 7.48 -8.83 6.88
C LYS A 320 7.23 -8.84 8.39
N GLU A 321 6.11 -9.43 8.86
CA GLU A 321 5.64 -9.29 10.25
C GLU A 321 5.87 -10.51 11.16
N ALA A 322 6.56 -11.55 10.69
CA ALA A 322 6.98 -12.65 11.56
C ALA A 322 8.35 -12.37 12.20
N MET A 323 8.45 -11.34 13.06
CA MET A 323 9.48 -11.28 14.11
C MET A 323 8.84 -10.76 15.40
N PRO A 324 9.01 -11.44 16.54
CA PRO A 324 8.59 -10.90 17.82
C PRO A 324 9.39 -9.62 18.08
N SER A 325 8.72 -8.45 18.05
CA SER A 325 9.37 -7.19 18.39
C SER A 325 9.58 -7.15 19.90
N LEU A 326 10.82 -7.39 20.32
CA LEU A 326 11.28 -7.12 21.68
C LEU A 326 11.13 -5.62 21.99
N ALA A 327 10.25 -5.33 22.94
CA ALA A 327 10.09 -4.06 23.63
C ALA A 327 9.80 -2.83 22.75
N PHE A 328 8.55 -2.33 22.84
CA PHE A 328 8.30 -0.89 22.65
C PHE A 328 9.30 -0.13 23.53
N LEU A 329 10.22 0.63 22.95
CA LEU A 329 10.79 1.77 23.68
C LEU A 329 9.73 2.85 23.61
N PRO A 330 9.00 3.11 24.71
CA PRO A 330 7.89 4.03 24.65
C PRO A 330 8.45 5.45 24.42
N ILE A 331 7.68 6.30 23.74
CA ILE A 331 7.92 7.74 23.51
C ILE A 331 8.65 8.46 24.69
N PRO A 332 8.36 8.20 25.98
CA PRO A 332 9.14 8.72 27.11
C PRO A 332 10.65 8.51 27.05
N ARG A 333 11.14 7.40 26.51
CA ARG A 333 12.58 7.10 26.40
C ARG A 333 13.26 7.89 25.29
N LEU A 334 12.52 8.22 24.24
CA LEU A 334 12.96 9.18 23.22
C LEU A 334 13.09 10.58 23.83
N ALA A 335 12.14 10.97 24.69
CA ALA A 335 12.21 12.23 25.43
C ALA A 335 13.46 12.31 26.33
N GLU A 336 13.80 11.23 27.05
CA GLU A 336 15.01 11.15 27.90
C GLU A 336 16.32 11.37 27.11
N ARG A 337 16.34 10.99 25.82
CA ARG A 337 17.46 11.22 24.88
C ARG A 337 17.36 12.56 24.15
N GLY A 338 16.40 13.40 24.52
CA GLY A 338 16.20 14.72 23.93
C GLY A 338 15.60 14.70 22.53
N VAL A 339 15.02 13.58 22.08
CA VAL A 339 14.24 13.56 20.83
C VAL A 339 12.92 14.30 21.09
N PRO A 340 12.54 15.27 20.24
CA PRO A 340 11.30 16.02 20.43
C PRO A 340 10.06 15.13 20.30
N VAL A 341 9.27 15.08 21.36
CA VAL A 341 8.01 14.33 21.46
C VAL A 341 6.96 15.16 22.20
N PRO A 342 5.65 14.90 22.02
CA PRO A 342 4.61 15.55 22.82
C PRO A 342 4.78 15.21 24.32
N ARG A 343 4.32 16.10 25.22
CA ARG A 343 4.29 15.74 26.64
C ARG A 343 3.30 14.59 26.82
N GLY A 344 3.70 13.58 27.58
CA GLY A 344 2.83 12.44 27.86
C GLY A 344 3.18 11.71 29.13
N ILE A 345 2.21 10.97 29.64
CA ILE A 345 2.22 10.30 30.92
C ILE A 345 1.67 8.88 30.71
N LEU A 346 2.44 7.89 31.15
CA LEU A 346 1.99 6.50 31.20
C LEU A 346 1.07 6.31 32.41
N ALA A 347 -0.13 5.77 32.19
CA ALA A 347 -1.12 5.52 33.22
C ALA A 347 -1.56 4.05 33.23
N GLN A 348 -1.74 3.49 34.43
CA GLN A 348 -2.16 2.10 34.67
C GLN A 348 -3.55 2.02 35.32
N SER A 349 -4.12 3.17 35.68
CA SER A 349 -5.43 3.27 36.30
C SER A 349 -6.20 4.46 35.76
N VAL A 350 -7.53 4.38 35.85
CA VAL A 350 -8.42 5.50 35.47
C VAL A 350 -8.10 6.76 36.27
N ASN A 351 -7.68 6.63 37.53
CA ASN A 351 -7.28 7.78 38.36
C ASN A 351 -5.99 8.41 37.85
N GLU A 352 -4.99 7.62 37.46
CA GLU A 352 -3.77 8.14 36.84
C GLU A 352 -4.05 8.83 35.50
N VAL A 353 -5.01 8.35 34.71
CA VAL A 353 -5.46 9.07 33.50
C VAL A 353 -6.06 10.43 33.87
N LYS A 354 -6.91 10.50 34.90
CA LYS A 354 -7.44 11.78 35.39
C LYS A 354 -6.34 12.74 35.84
N ASP A 355 -5.32 12.24 36.52
CA ASP A 355 -4.20 13.06 36.97
C ASP A 355 -3.30 13.49 35.81
N ALA A 356 -3.15 12.65 34.78
CA ALA A 356 -2.49 13.03 33.53
C ALA A 356 -3.22 14.18 32.82
N PHE A 357 -4.55 14.13 32.71
CA PHE A 357 -5.35 15.22 32.14
C PHE A 357 -5.16 16.55 32.88
N LYS A 358 -5.12 16.52 34.22
CA LYS A 358 -4.86 17.72 35.03
C LYS A 358 -3.46 18.29 34.77
N THR A 359 -2.47 17.41 34.55
CA THR A 359 -1.07 17.80 34.37
C THR A 359 -0.82 18.36 32.96
N LEU A 360 -1.39 17.71 31.94
CA LEU A 360 -1.23 18.11 30.53
C LEU A 360 -2.08 19.35 30.19
N ASN A 361 -3.23 19.52 30.87
CA ASN A 361 -4.07 20.72 30.83
C ASN A 361 -4.55 21.09 29.41
N GLY A 362 -5.26 20.16 28.76
CA GLY A 362 -5.85 20.32 27.43
C GLY A 362 -6.42 19.01 26.89
N PRO A 363 -6.87 18.98 25.62
CA PRO A 363 -7.22 17.73 24.95
C PRO A 363 -6.03 16.78 24.95
N CYS A 364 -6.30 15.51 25.20
CA CYS A 364 -5.28 14.48 25.23
C CYS A 364 -5.58 13.37 24.22
N PHE A 365 -4.54 12.87 23.58
CA PHE A 365 -4.58 11.66 22.79
C PHE A 365 -4.23 10.47 23.69
N ILE A 366 -5.09 9.46 23.74
CA ILE A 366 -4.92 8.31 24.62
C ILE A 366 -4.64 7.06 23.76
N LYS A 367 -3.48 6.45 23.97
CA LYS A 367 -2.97 5.31 23.22
C LYS A 367 -2.92 4.04 24.09
N PRO A 368 -3.68 2.98 23.76
CA PRO A 368 -3.46 1.66 24.36
C PRO A 368 -2.01 1.21 24.19
N GLN A 369 -1.39 0.66 25.23
CA GLN A 369 -0.05 0.08 25.15
C GLN A 369 -0.18 -1.44 24.99
N ILE A 370 -0.17 -1.88 23.74
CA ILE A 370 -0.29 -3.30 23.35
C ILE A 370 0.85 -3.68 22.41
N SER A 371 1.25 -4.96 22.42
CA SER A 371 2.30 -5.47 21.53
C SER A 371 1.92 -5.31 20.05
N LYS A 372 2.93 -5.21 19.16
CA LYS A 372 2.73 -5.02 17.72
C LYS A 372 1.86 -6.13 17.09
N ALA A 373 2.06 -7.39 17.50
CA ALA A 373 1.21 -8.53 17.12
C ALA A 373 -0.27 -8.35 17.51
N SER A 374 -0.54 -7.47 18.48
CA SER A 374 -1.88 -7.15 18.98
C SER A 374 -2.43 -5.83 18.44
N GLN A 375 -1.67 -5.00 17.71
CA GLN A 375 -2.16 -3.69 17.23
C GLN A 375 -3.26 -3.77 16.15
N GLY A 376 -3.36 -4.92 15.46
CA GLY A 376 -4.51 -5.23 14.59
C GLY A 376 -5.79 -5.55 15.36
N GLN A 377 -5.71 -5.73 16.68
CA GLN A 377 -6.81 -6.08 17.57
C GLN A 377 -7.48 -4.80 18.07
N ARG A 378 -8.59 -4.41 17.43
CA ARG A 378 -9.27 -3.14 17.69
C ARG A 378 -10.64 -3.32 18.34
N GLN A 379 -11.06 -4.51 18.75
CA GLN A 379 -12.35 -4.72 19.40
C GLN A 379 -12.16 -5.23 20.82
N ASN A 380 -12.85 -4.68 21.82
CA ASN A 380 -12.84 -5.31 23.15
C ASN A 380 -13.76 -6.55 23.20
N ASP A 381 -13.78 -7.26 24.33
CA ASP A 381 -14.69 -8.41 24.58
C ASP A 381 -16.20 -8.11 24.40
N SER A 382 -16.58 -6.84 24.20
CA SER A 382 -17.94 -6.37 23.92
C SER A 382 -18.14 -5.89 22.47
N ASN A 383 -17.21 -6.21 21.55
CA ASN A 383 -17.20 -5.79 20.14
C ASN A 383 -17.18 -4.26 19.92
N ILE A 384 -16.70 -3.49 20.90
CA ILE A 384 -16.53 -2.04 20.77
C ILE A 384 -15.17 -1.76 20.17
N TYR A 385 -15.11 -0.87 19.17
CA TYR A 385 -13.85 -0.47 18.57
C TYR A 385 -13.00 0.38 19.53
N ILE A 386 -11.85 -0.14 19.93
CA ILE A 386 -10.89 0.50 20.82
C ILE A 386 -9.55 0.63 20.08
N GLY A 387 -9.43 1.71 19.30
CA GLY A 387 -8.14 2.24 18.85
C GLY A 387 -7.73 3.46 19.68
N SER A 388 -6.60 4.10 19.36
CA SER A 388 -6.22 5.38 19.98
C SER A 388 -7.27 6.47 19.69
N GLN A 389 -7.57 7.32 20.68
CA GLN A 389 -8.63 8.35 20.57
C GLN A 389 -8.19 9.69 21.18
N ILE A 390 -8.76 10.78 20.66
CA ILE A 390 -8.69 12.12 21.28
C ILE A 390 -9.82 12.21 22.30
N ALA A 391 -9.50 12.60 23.53
CA ALA A 391 -10.46 12.98 24.55
C ALA A 391 -10.25 14.46 24.92
N THR A 392 -11.33 15.22 24.89
CA THR A 392 -11.32 16.68 25.08
C THR A 392 -11.55 17.08 26.54
N SER A 393 -11.97 16.14 27.38
CA SER A 393 -12.21 16.36 28.81
C SER A 393 -11.73 15.20 29.67
N LEU A 394 -11.55 15.46 30.97
CA LEU A 394 -11.17 14.47 31.97
C LEU A 394 -12.19 13.32 32.07
N ASP A 395 -13.49 13.63 31.96
CA ASP A 395 -14.55 12.63 32.05
C ASP A 395 -14.57 11.72 30.82
N GLU A 396 -14.36 12.27 29.61
CA GLU A 396 -14.17 11.50 28.38
C GLU A 396 -12.93 10.60 28.49
N GLY A 397 -11.80 11.14 28.94
CA GLY A 397 -10.57 10.38 29.10
C GLY A 397 -10.70 9.25 30.13
N ALA A 398 -11.42 9.50 31.23
CA ALA A 398 -11.69 8.49 32.25
C ALA A 398 -12.66 7.39 31.74
N ALA A 399 -13.69 7.77 30.98
CA ALA A 399 -14.61 6.83 30.36
C ALA A 399 -13.87 5.93 29.35
N PHE A 400 -13.03 6.52 28.51
CA PHE A 400 -12.19 5.78 27.57
C PHE A 400 -11.23 4.84 28.30
N ALA A 401 -10.48 5.31 29.28
CA ALA A 401 -9.57 4.48 30.08
C ALA A 401 -10.29 3.30 30.75
N SER A 402 -11.54 3.48 31.20
CA SER A 402 -12.34 2.42 31.80
C SER A 402 -12.76 1.35 30.80
N GLN A 403 -12.87 1.68 29.52
CA GLN A 403 -13.20 0.73 28.44
C GLN A 403 -11.98 -0.06 27.94
N ILE A 404 -10.77 0.45 28.18
CA ILE A 404 -9.51 -0.17 27.72
C ILE A 404 -8.85 -0.96 28.82
N LEU A 405 -8.59 -0.30 29.96
CA LEU A 405 -7.77 -0.86 31.01
C LEU A 405 -8.47 -2.10 31.56
N ARG A 406 -7.73 -3.22 31.60
CA ARG A 406 -8.17 -4.53 32.08
C ARG A 406 -9.23 -5.22 31.21
N HIS A 407 -9.46 -4.75 30.00
CA HIS A 407 -10.19 -5.49 28.96
C HIS A 407 -9.23 -6.22 28.02
N GLN A 408 -9.69 -7.32 27.40
CA GLN A 408 -8.95 -7.97 26.31
C GLN A 408 -9.34 -7.32 24.98
N LEU A 409 -8.36 -6.86 24.23
CA LEU A 409 -8.55 -6.42 22.84
C LEU A 409 -8.40 -7.63 21.93
N ARG A 410 -9.26 -7.78 20.91
CA ARG A 410 -9.32 -8.87 19.92
C ARG A 410 -9.34 -8.31 18.49
N SER A 411 -8.87 -9.09 17.53
CA SER A 411 -9.09 -8.86 16.09
C SER A 411 -10.09 -9.91 15.57
N ASP A 412 -10.65 -9.69 14.39
CA ASP A 412 -11.57 -10.63 13.72
C ASP A 412 -10.94 -12.03 13.49
N HIS A 413 -9.62 -12.18 13.64
CA HIS A 413 -8.87 -13.42 13.41
C HIS A 413 -8.14 -13.97 14.65
N ALA A 414 -7.94 -13.18 15.71
CA ALA A 414 -7.31 -13.62 16.95
C ALA A 414 -8.36 -14.07 17.98
N ARG A 415 -8.44 -15.38 18.26
CA ARG A 415 -9.39 -15.95 19.24
C ARG A 415 -9.11 -15.55 20.70
N ARG A 416 -7.88 -15.11 21.01
CA ARG A 416 -7.44 -14.73 22.36
C ARG A 416 -6.97 -13.29 22.33
N GLY A 417 -7.59 -12.45 23.14
CA GLY A 417 -7.25 -11.03 23.16
C GLY A 417 -6.08 -10.71 24.09
N SER A 418 -5.35 -9.66 23.77
CA SER A 418 -4.23 -9.18 24.60
C SER A 418 -4.75 -8.27 25.72
N PRO A 419 -4.35 -8.50 26.98
CA PRO A 419 -4.83 -7.70 28.10
C PRO A 419 -4.20 -6.30 28.04
N THR A 420 -5.00 -5.24 27.94
CA THR A 420 -4.42 -3.89 28.00
C THR A 420 -4.28 -3.46 29.46
N THR A 421 -3.04 -3.40 29.96
CA THR A 421 -2.76 -3.05 31.37
C THR A 421 -2.32 -1.59 31.54
N LYS A 422 -1.94 -0.91 30.45
CA LYS A 422 -1.42 0.46 30.46
C LYS A 422 -1.95 1.25 29.27
N VAL A 423 -2.11 2.56 29.46
CA VAL A 423 -2.40 3.54 28.40
C VAL A 423 -1.40 4.68 28.48
N TYR A 424 -1.02 5.23 27.33
CA TYR A 424 -0.19 6.43 27.26
C TYR A 424 -1.08 7.62 26.92
N VAL A 425 -1.10 8.62 27.80
CA VAL A 425 -1.89 9.85 27.66
C VAL A 425 -0.93 10.95 27.26
N GLU A 426 -1.11 11.52 26.07
CA GLU A 426 -0.25 12.59 25.55
C GLU A 426 -1.06 13.79 25.09
N GLU A 427 -0.41 14.93 24.95
CA GLU A 427 -1.04 16.11 24.35
C GLU A 427 -1.39 15.89 22.88
N THR A 428 -2.50 16.47 22.44
CA THR A 428 -2.78 16.57 21.01
C THR A 428 -1.82 17.55 20.35
N VAL A 429 -1.34 17.20 19.15
CA VAL A 429 -0.47 18.06 18.33
C VAL A 429 -1.18 18.36 17.03
N ASP A 430 -1.34 19.65 16.72
CA ASP A 430 -1.75 20.10 15.39
C ASP A 430 -0.52 20.11 14.47
N PHE A 431 -0.60 19.41 13.34
CA PHE A 431 0.49 19.30 12.38
C PHE A 431 0.00 19.41 10.94
N ASP A 432 0.87 19.89 10.04
CA ASP A 432 0.54 20.16 8.63
C ASP A 432 1.38 19.34 7.63
N LYS A 433 2.31 18.52 8.13
CA LYS A 433 3.05 17.50 7.37
C LYS A 433 3.34 16.29 8.26
N SER A 434 3.43 15.13 7.64
CA SER A 434 3.80 13.89 8.33
C SER A 434 4.72 13.05 7.45
N TRP A 435 5.60 12.27 8.07
CA TRP A 435 6.52 11.34 7.44
C TRP A 435 6.62 10.06 8.28
N GLN A 436 7.00 8.98 7.62
CA GLN A 436 7.58 7.80 8.24
C GLN A 436 9.10 7.86 8.01
N LEU A 437 9.86 7.60 9.06
CA LEU A 437 11.32 7.54 9.02
C LEU A 437 11.75 6.20 9.63
N CYS A 438 12.58 5.44 8.93
CA CYS A 438 13.11 4.18 9.44
C CYS A 438 14.63 4.14 9.30
N MET A 439 15.36 3.85 10.37
CA MET A 439 16.79 3.53 10.32
C MET A 439 16.95 2.02 10.49
N THR A 440 17.47 1.34 9.46
CA THR A 440 17.55 -0.12 9.43
C THR A 440 18.81 -0.59 8.68
N ILE A 441 18.95 -1.89 8.47
CA ILE A 441 20.09 -2.50 7.77
C ILE A 441 19.67 -2.91 6.36
N ASP A 442 20.32 -2.32 5.36
CA ASP A 442 20.24 -2.77 3.98
C ASP A 442 21.07 -4.05 3.83
N ARG A 443 20.37 -5.18 3.71
CA ARG A 443 20.99 -6.50 3.58
C ARG A 443 21.62 -6.75 2.20
N GLU A 444 21.21 -6.02 1.17
CA GLU A 444 21.75 -6.15 -0.18
C GLU A 444 23.09 -5.40 -0.30
N ASN A 445 23.15 -4.20 0.29
CA ASN A 445 24.34 -3.35 0.27
C ASN A 445 25.23 -3.50 1.52
N TYR A 446 24.82 -4.33 2.48
CA TYR A 446 25.56 -4.61 3.73
C TYR A 446 25.91 -3.35 4.53
N CYS A 447 25.00 -2.37 4.57
CA CYS A 447 25.21 -1.10 5.26
C CYS A 447 23.92 -0.62 5.93
N PRO A 448 24.00 0.30 6.92
CA PRO A 448 22.80 0.91 7.45
C PRO A 448 22.20 1.91 6.46
N VAL A 449 20.87 2.00 6.48
CA VAL A 449 20.07 2.84 5.58
C VAL A 449 19.03 3.60 6.39
N ILE A 450 18.77 4.84 5.99
CA ILE A 450 17.62 5.62 6.43
C ILE A 450 16.60 5.65 5.29
N GLU A 451 15.38 5.19 5.56
CA GLU A 451 14.25 5.25 4.66
C GLU A 451 13.29 6.36 5.10
N ILE A 452 12.86 7.20 4.17
CA ILE A 452 11.90 8.28 4.44
C ILE A 452 10.74 8.19 3.46
N ARG A 453 9.53 8.30 3.99
CA ARG A 453 8.30 8.32 3.21
C ARG A 453 7.39 9.44 3.70
N ALA A 454 6.98 10.33 2.81
CA ALA A 454 5.95 11.32 3.13
C ALA A 454 4.61 10.62 3.45
N ARG A 455 3.91 11.12 4.46
CA ARG A 455 2.54 10.75 4.81
C ARG A 455 1.66 11.97 4.56
N THR A 456 0.59 11.81 3.81
CA THR A 456 -0.48 12.82 3.79
C THR A 456 -1.03 12.98 5.21
N VAL A 457 -1.27 14.24 5.59
CA VAL A 457 -1.68 14.70 6.94
C VAL A 457 -3.04 14.14 7.33
N ASP A 458 -3.86 13.86 6.33
CA ASP A 458 -5.17 13.27 6.53
C ASP A 458 -4.96 11.77 6.77
N GLY A 459 -5.38 11.28 7.94
CA GLY A 459 -5.34 9.88 8.38
C GLY A 459 -6.19 8.90 7.54
N VAL A 460 -6.23 9.12 6.23
CA VAL A 460 -6.90 8.37 5.19
C VAL A 460 -6.13 7.07 4.93
N SER A 461 -6.92 6.02 4.72
CA SER A 461 -6.61 4.62 4.49
C SER A 461 -5.17 4.29 4.04
N GLN A 462 -4.62 3.21 4.62
CA GLN A 462 -3.37 2.58 4.16
C GLN A 462 -3.33 2.32 2.63
N ALA A 463 -4.49 2.29 1.97
CA ALA A 463 -4.69 2.14 0.53
C ALA A 463 -4.01 3.22 -0.34
N GLN A 464 -3.91 4.47 0.13
CA GLN A 464 -3.31 5.57 -0.64
C GLN A 464 -1.77 5.57 -0.60
N ARG A 465 -1.13 4.71 0.22
CA ARG A 465 0.31 4.83 0.57
C ARG A 465 1.25 3.97 -0.26
N LEU A 466 0.92 3.77 -1.53
CA LEU A 466 1.56 2.75 -2.34
C LEU A 466 2.08 3.24 -3.72
N SER A 467 2.07 4.54 -4.04
CA SER A 467 2.60 5.03 -5.33
C SER A 467 3.99 5.70 -5.28
N GLU A 468 4.50 6.06 -4.10
CA GLU A 468 5.84 6.66 -3.95
C GLU A 468 6.81 5.69 -3.26
N SER A 469 7.91 5.38 -3.95
CA SER A 469 9.01 4.59 -3.37
C SER A 469 9.61 5.41 -2.22
N PRO A 470 9.97 4.79 -1.08
CA PRO A 470 10.65 5.52 -0.02
C PRO A 470 11.98 6.05 -0.55
N ALA A 471 12.34 7.27 -0.18
CA ALA A 471 13.68 7.78 -0.41
C ALA A 471 14.64 7.08 0.55
N THR A 472 15.74 6.56 0.03
CA THR A 472 16.70 5.79 0.81
C THR A 472 18.05 6.49 0.85
N PHE A 473 18.68 6.49 2.03
CA PHE A 473 19.95 7.15 2.28
C PHE A 473 20.87 6.19 3.03
N ASN A 474 21.79 5.58 2.29
CA ASN A 474 22.80 4.70 2.87
C ASN A 474 23.85 5.53 3.60
N PHE A 475 24.35 5.02 4.72
CA PHE A 475 25.42 5.66 5.48
C PHE A 475 26.38 4.62 6.08
N SER A 476 27.45 5.10 6.70
CA SER A 476 28.45 4.25 7.35
C SER A 476 28.28 4.31 8.87
N LEU A 477 28.37 3.16 9.54
CA LEU A 477 28.41 3.12 11.01
C LEU A 477 29.63 3.85 11.58
N THR A 478 30.72 3.97 10.83
CA THR A 478 31.94 4.64 11.29
C THR A 478 31.81 6.16 11.24
N GLU A 479 31.17 6.69 10.20
CA GLU A 479 30.99 8.14 10.02
C GLU A 479 29.72 8.65 10.70
N GLY A 480 28.73 7.78 10.89
CA GLY A 480 27.44 8.11 11.49
C GLY A 480 26.64 9.09 10.64
N ILE A 481 25.91 9.97 11.31
CA ILE A 481 25.09 11.00 10.66
C ILE A 481 25.95 12.22 10.31
N THR A 482 26.30 12.34 9.03
CA THR A 482 27.10 13.45 8.52
C THR A 482 26.24 14.65 8.11
N PRO A 483 26.78 15.88 8.12
CA PRO A 483 26.03 17.05 7.65
C PRO A 483 25.56 16.93 6.18
N ALA A 484 26.29 16.20 5.34
CA ALA A 484 25.91 15.97 3.95
C ALA A 484 24.69 15.04 3.86
N LEU A 485 24.66 13.97 4.66
CA LEU A 485 23.52 13.06 4.78
C LEU A 485 22.27 13.80 5.28
N THR A 486 22.41 14.58 6.36
CA THR A 486 21.29 15.36 6.89
C THR A 486 20.75 16.35 5.85
N LYS A 487 21.61 17.04 5.11
CA LYS A 487 21.18 17.96 4.05
C LYS A 487 20.45 17.26 2.91
N ALA A 488 20.90 16.07 2.51
CA ALA A 488 20.22 15.28 1.49
C ALA A 488 18.82 14.86 1.95
N ILE A 489 18.69 14.40 3.19
CA ILE A 489 17.40 14.07 3.83
C ILE A 489 16.48 15.29 3.91
N ALA A 490 17.00 16.44 4.36
CA ALA A 490 16.22 17.65 4.49
C ALA A 490 15.73 18.20 3.14
N LEU A 491 16.56 18.08 2.09
CA LEU A 491 16.17 18.44 0.73
C LEU A 491 15.01 17.57 0.22
N GLU A 492 15.11 16.26 0.45
CA GLU A 492 14.06 15.30 0.09
C GLU A 492 12.75 15.61 0.82
N MET A 493 12.82 15.88 2.12
CA MET A 493 11.68 16.24 2.95
C MET A 493 11.17 17.68 2.72
N ARG A 494 11.89 18.49 1.93
CA ARG A 494 11.63 19.92 1.68
C ARG A 494 11.55 20.75 2.97
N LEU A 495 12.53 20.57 3.84
CA LEU A 495 12.65 21.24 5.13
C LEU A 495 13.38 22.60 5.00
N SER A 496 12.97 23.57 5.81
CA SER A 496 13.67 24.85 6.02
C SER A 496 14.97 24.69 6.84
N ASP A 497 15.75 25.76 6.95
CA ASP A 497 16.98 25.76 7.75
C ASP A 497 16.75 25.50 9.25
N GLN A 498 15.61 25.90 9.80
CA GLN A 498 15.24 25.62 11.18
C GLN A 498 14.88 24.14 11.36
N GLU A 499 14.07 23.60 10.45
CA GLU A 499 13.71 22.18 10.41
C GLU A 499 14.94 21.29 10.16
N LEU A 500 15.93 21.77 9.39
CA LEU A 500 17.19 21.08 9.14
C LEU A 500 17.95 20.79 10.44
N GLN A 501 18.03 21.76 11.36
CA GLN A 501 18.66 21.54 12.67
C GLN A 501 17.88 20.53 13.51
N ASN A 502 16.55 20.57 13.42
CA ASN A 502 15.69 19.65 14.15
C ASN A 502 15.85 18.21 13.66
N ILE A 503 15.84 17.97 12.34
CA ILE A 503 16.01 16.63 11.79
C ILE A 503 17.42 16.10 12.02
N ASP A 504 18.46 16.96 11.95
CA ASP A 504 19.84 16.58 12.29
C ASP A 504 19.94 15.99 13.70
N HIS A 505 19.32 16.68 14.66
CA HIS A 505 19.29 16.23 16.05
C HIS A 505 18.54 14.90 16.21
N ILE A 506 17.36 14.76 15.60
CA ILE A 506 16.59 13.50 15.63
C ILE A 506 17.41 12.35 15.06
N LEU A 507 17.99 12.53 13.87
CA LEU A 507 18.79 11.50 13.21
C LEU A 507 20.00 11.08 14.06
N LYS A 508 20.70 12.05 14.67
CA LYS A 508 21.85 11.76 15.54
C LYS A 508 21.45 10.98 16.80
N GLN A 509 20.31 11.30 17.41
CA GLN A 509 19.81 10.53 18.55
C GLN A 509 19.39 9.11 18.15
N LEU A 510 18.72 8.95 17.01
CA LEU A 510 18.37 7.62 16.49
C LEU A 510 19.63 6.80 16.18
N TYR A 511 20.64 7.40 15.54
CA TYR A 511 21.90 6.72 15.28
C TYR A 511 22.63 6.31 16.57
N ALA A 512 22.63 7.17 17.60
CA ALA A 512 23.20 6.82 18.90
C ALA A 512 22.48 5.61 19.51
N ILE A 513 21.13 5.57 19.44
CA ILE A 513 20.37 4.39 19.88
C ILE A 513 20.72 3.18 19.03
N PHE A 514 20.77 3.33 17.70
CA PHE A 514 21.02 2.25 16.75
C PHE A 514 22.35 1.56 17.04
N ALA A 515 23.41 2.36 17.21
CA ALA A 515 24.76 1.88 17.47
C ALA A 515 24.97 1.42 18.93
N GLU A 516 24.53 2.19 19.93
CA GLU A 516 24.77 1.87 21.35
C GLU A 516 23.94 0.68 21.84
N LYS A 517 22.73 0.52 21.30
CA LYS A 517 21.75 -0.49 21.74
C LYS A 517 21.65 -1.68 20.82
N GLU A 518 22.46 -1.72 19.76
CA GLU A 518 22.47 -2.83 18.79
C GLU A 518 21.08 -3.03 18.19
N ALA A 519 20.48 -1.94 17.70
CA ALA A 519 19.18 -1.98 17.06
C ALA A 519 19.31 -2.55 15.64
N THR A 520 18.31 -3.33 15.21
CA THR A 520 18.18 -3.79 13.83
C THR A 520 17.22 -2.92 13.03
N SER A 521 16.29 -2.25 13.70
CA SER A 521 15.33 -1.33 13.10
C SER A 521 14.87 -0.28 14.11
N LEU A 522 14.93 0.99 13.74
CA LEU A 522 14.33 2.09 14.50
C LEU A 522 13.36 2.84 13.59
N ALA A 523 12.07 2.50 13.69
CA ALA A 523 11.03 3.16 12.92
C ALA A 523 10.35 4.26 13.75
N ILE A 524 10.23 5.46 13.19
CA ILE A 524 9.30 6.49 13.61
C ILE A 524 8.15 6.46 12.60
N ASN A 525 7.01 5.92 13.01
CA ASN A 525 5.86 5.76 12.13
C ASN A 525 5.18 7.08 11.80
N SER A 526 5.23 8.04 12.73
CA SER A 526 4.60 9.35 12.61
C SER A 526 5.56 10.44 13.09
N LEU A 527 6.46 10.86 12.21
CA LEU A 527 7.23 12.08 12.36
C LEU A 527 6.41 13.22 11.78
N VAL A 528 6.03 14.22 12.57
CA VAL A 528 5.13 15.30 12.12
C VAL A 528 5.77 16.66 12.26
N ARG A 529 5.31 17.62 11.46
CA ARG A 529 5.66 19.03 11.61
C ARG A 529 4.54 19.78 12.32
N ARG A 530 4.81 20.25 13.53
CA ARG A 530 3.83 21.00 14.32
C ARG A 530 3.53 22.35 13.66
N SER A 531 2.26 22.65 13.44
CA SER A 531 1.83 23.86 12.72
C SER A 531 2.12 25.17 13.47
N ALA A 532 2.29 25.11 14.79
CA ALA A 532 2.50 26.29 15.63
C ALA A 532 3.90 26.91 15.46
N ASP A 533 4.92 26.10 15.16
CA ASP A 533 6.33 26.53 15.18
C ASP A 533 7.26 25.73 14.26
N ASP A 534 6.68 24.93 13.35
CA ASP A 534 7.38 24.08 12.40
C ASP A 534 8.35 23.05 13.05
N GLN A 535 8.18 22.76 14.35
CA GLN A 535 9.01 21.76 15.03
C GLN A 535 8.66 20.35 14.58
N LEU A 536 9.68 19.53 14.27
CA LEU A 536 9.51 18.11 13.98
C LEU A 536 9.38 17.32 15.29
N LEU A 537 8.27 16.60 15.43
CA LEU A 537 7.91 15.81 16.61
C LEU A 537 7.69 14.35 16.24
N CYS A 538 8.19 13.44 17.08
CA CYS A 538 7.93 12.01 16.94
C CYS A 538 6.68 11.65 17.73
N LEU A 539 5.59 11.29 17.04
CA LEU A 539 4.34 10.88 17.69
C LEU A 539 4.30 9.38 17.95
N ASP A 540 4.95 8.56 17.14
CA ASP A 540 4.91 7.11 17.27
C ASP A 540 6.21 6.46 16.79
N SER A 541 6.63 5.42 17.49
CA SER A 541 7.89 4.70 17.23
C SER A 541 7.78 3.20 17.48
N ASP A 542 8.49 2.43 16.67
CA ASP A 542 8.58 0.97 16.73
C ASP A 542 10.04 0.54 16.53
N PHE A 543 10.67 0.10 17.61
CA PHE A 543 12.10 -0.19 17.67
C PHE A 543 12.31 -1.69 17.87
N THR A 544 13.27 -2.26 17.15
CA THR A 544 13.64 -3.66 17.20
C THR A 544 15.13 -3.77 17.45
N PHE A 545 15.50 -4.66 18.35
CA PHE A 545 16.88 -4.91 18.79
C PHE A 545 17.35 -6.28 18.33
N ASP A 546 18.67 -6.46 18.24
CA ASP A 546 19.25 -7.76 17.94
C ASP A 546 19.13 -8.70 19.14
N ASP A 547 18.41 -9.81 18.99
CA ASP A 547 18.28 -10.84 20.02
C ASP A 547 19.65 -11.38 20.49
N ALA A 548 20.64 -11.43 19.59
CA ALA A 548 22.00 -11.85 19.92
C ALA A 548 22.75 -10.85 20.84
N ALA A 549 22.18 -9.68 21.09
CA ALA A 549 22.69 -8.67 22.01
C ALA A 549 22.15 -8.83 23.44
N GLU A 550 21.28 -9.80 23.74
CA GLU A 550 20.67 -9.98 25.07
C GLU A 550 21.69 -9.93 26.22
N GLY A 551 22.78 -10.70 26.10
CA GLY A 551 23.84 -10.75 27.11
C GLY A 551 24.63 -9.44 27.27
N ARG A 552 24.57 -8.52 26.31
CA ARG A 552 25.25 -7.22 26.31
C ARG A 552 24.31 -6.06 26.63
N GLN A 553 23.01 -6.22 26.40
CA GLN A 553 21.99 -5.19 26.54
C GLN A 553 20.91 -5.57 27.58
N PRO A 554 21.26 -6.02 28.80
CA PRO A 554 20.28 -6.51 29.77
C PRO A 554 19.20 -5.48 30.13
N ALA A 555 19.53 -4.18 30.08
CA ALA A 555 18.58 -3.11 30.35
C ALA A 555 17.49 -2.96 29.27
N ILE A 556 17.78 -3.31 28.02
CA ILE A 556 16.80 -3.30 26.92
C ILE A 556 15.89 -4.51 27.03
N PHE A 557 16.46 -5.70 27.24
CA PHE A 557 15.69 -6.94 27.35
C PHE A 557 14.82 -6.98 28.61
N ALA A 558 15.22 -6.28 29.68
CA ALA A 558 14.38 -6.06 30.87
C ALA A 558 13.11 -5.23 30.60
N LEU A 559 12.99 -4.56 29.44
CA LEU A 559 11.78 -3.83 29.04
C LEU A 559 10.72 -4.75 28.38
N ARG A 560 11.08 -6.00 28.06
CA ARG A 560 10.16 -6.96 27.44
C ARG A 560 8.97 -7.25 28.35
N ASP A 561 7.76 -7.11 27.81
CA ASP A 561 6.52 -7.37 28.54
C ASP A 561 5.93 -8.73 28.15
N TYR A 562 6.40 -9.77 28.83
CA TYR A 562 5.94 -11.15 28.63
C TYR A 562 4.42 -11.34 28.84
N SER A 563 3.73 -10.40 29.49
CA SER A 563 2.27 -10.49 29.66
C SER A 563 1.48 -10.28 28.36
N GLN A 564 2.12 -9.71 27.34
CA GLN A 564 1.55 -9.43 26.02
C GLN A 564 1.91 -10.49 24.96
N GLU A 565 2.64 -11.53 25.35
CA GLU A 565 3.15 -12.56 24.45
C GLU A 565 2.42 -13.90 24.65
N ILE A 566 2.55 -14.80 23.69
CA ILE A 566 1.93 -16.13 23.77
C ILE A 566 2.71 -16.96 24.78
N SER A 567 2.06 -17.36 25.88
CA SER A 567 2.69 -18.11 26.98
C SER A 567 3.45 -19.35 26.52
N ASP A 568 2.94 -20.04 25.51
CA ASP A 568 3.54 -21.25 24.95
C ASP A 568 4.85 -20.94 24.20
N GLU A 569 4.93 -19.78 23.54
CA GLU A 569 6.14 -19.30 22.84
C GLU A 569 7.21 -18.85 23.85
N VAL A 570 6.80 -18.13 24.90
CA VAL A 570 7.70 -17.74 26.01
C VAL A 570 8.23 -18.96 26.75
N GLU A 571 7.38 -19.97 27.00
CA GLU A 571 7.81 -21.23 27.62
C GLU A 571 8.81 -21.99 26.74
N ALA A 572 8.54 -22.11 25.43
CA ALA A 572 9.46 -22.70 24.47
C ALA A 572 10.83 -22.01 24.48
N GLU A 573 10.85 -20.68 24.47
CA GLU A 573 12.08 -19.89 24.48
C GLU A 573 12.94 -20.15 25.72
N ASN A 574 12.33 -20.29 26.90
CA ASN A 574 13.05 -20.66 28.13
C ASN A 574 13.75 -22.03 28.05
N HIS A 575 13.35 -22.87 27.11
CA HIS A 575 13.97 -24.16 26.81
C HIS A 575 14.89 -24.12 25.58
N GLY A 576 15.15 -22.94 25.01
CA GLY A 576 15.95 -22.76 23.80
C GLY A 576 15.27 -23.28 22.53
N LEU A 577 13.94 -23.36 22.53
CA LEU A 577 13.14 -23.76 21.38
C LEU A 577 12.59 -22.50 20.69
N VAL A 578 12.56 -22.50 19.36
CA VAL A 578 11.84 -21.46 18.60
C VAL A 578 10.48 -22.05 18.24
N TYR A 579 9.44 -21.64 18.97
CA TYR A 579 8.06 -22.05 18.74
C TYR A 579 7.25 -20.85 18.25
N VAL A 580 6.45 -21.05 17.20
CA VAL A 580 5.45 -20.07 16.74
C VAL A 580 4.13 -20.78 16.58
N ARG A 581 3.08 -20.27 17.20
CA ARG A 581 1.73 -20.84 17.10
C ARG A 581 1.12 -20.51 15.73
N MET A 582 0.50 -21.50 15.09
CA MET A 582 -0.16 -21.36 13.78
C MET A 582 -1.63 -21.81 13.87
N ASP A 583 -2.43 -21.50 12.83
CA ASP A 583 -3.86 -21.86 12.78
C ASP A 583 -4.12 -23.16 12.02
N GLY A 584 -3.69 -24.27 12.61
CA GLY A 584 -3.88 -25.61 12.08
C GLY A 584 -4.07 -26.66 13.18
N ASP A 585 -4.09 -27.92 12.76
CA ASP A 585 -4.36 -29.10 13.58
C ASP A 585 -3.25 -30.16 13.53
N ILE A 586 -2.20 -29.94 12.76
CA ILE A 586 -1.04 -30.84 12.68
C ILE A 586 0.15 -30.20 13.38
N GLY A 587 0.52 -30.75 14.54
CA GLY A 587 1.73 -30.34 15.24
C GLY A 587 2.99 -30.81 14.49
N ASN A 588 4.09 -30.08 14.62
CA ASN A 588 5.39 -30.58 14.17
C ASN A 588 6.52 -30.27 15.14
N VAL A 589 7.52 -31.14 15.14
CA VAL A 589 8.77 -31.00 15.91
C VAL A 589 9.92 -31.28 14.96
N VAL A 590 10.75 -30.26 14.74
CA VAL A 590 11.80 -30.30 13.73
C VAL A 590 13.10 -29.72 14.28
N ASN A 591 14.24 -30.22 13.80
CA ASN A 591 15.55 -29.65 14.13
C ASN A 591 16.09 -28.86 12.94
N GLY A 592 16.19 -27.54 13.10
CA GLY A 592 16.65 -26.57 12.11
C GLY A 592 15.50 -25.79 11.48
N ALA A 593 15.54 -24.46 11.59
CA ALA A 593 14.52 -23.55 11.09
C ALA A 593 14.15 -23.75 9.61
N GLY A 594 15.13 -24.00 8.75
CA GLY A 594 14.89 -24.27 7.32
C GLY A 594 14.07 -25.54 7.08
N LEU A 595 14.34 -26.61 7.85
CA LEU A 595 13.59 -27.86 7.76
C LEU A 595 12.21 -27.72 8.40
N ALA A 596 12.08 -26.92 9.47
CA ALA A 596 10.80 -26.63 10.10
C ALA A 596 9.86 -25.90 9.12
N MET A 597 10.35 -24.88 8.40
CA MET A 597 9.61 -24.21 7.33
C MET A 597 9.22 -25.19 6.21
N ALA A 598 10.18 -25.98 5.72
CA ALA A 598 9.90 -26.97 4.66
C ALA A 598 8.89 -28.05 5.11
N THR A 599 8.84 -28.38 6.40
CA THR A 599 7.87 -29.33 6.96
C THR A 599 6.47 -28.74 6.97
N ASN A 600 6.33 -27.46 7.32
CA ASN A 600 5.06 -26.75 7.21
C ASN A 600 4.58 -26.66 5.76
N ASP A 601 5.48 -26.35 4.82
CA ASP A 601 5.17 -26.30 3.40
C ASP A 601 4.74 -27.67 2.87
N ALA A 602 5.42 -28.75 3.27
CA ALA A 602 5.07 -30.10 2.88
C ALA A 602 3.69 -30.53 3.42
N ILE A 603 3.37 -30.23 4.68
CA ILE A 603 2.03 -30.46 5.24
C ILE A 603 0.97 -29.71 4.43
N SER A 604 1.23 -28.44 4.10
CA SER A 604 0.33 -27.62 3.29
C SER A 604 0.17 -28.15 1.87
N LEU A 605 1.24 -28.65 1.25
CA LEU A 605 1.24 -29.23 -0.10
C LEU A 605 0.29 -30.42 -0.20
N TYR A 606 0.18 -31.22 0.85
CA TYR A 606 -0.76 -32.35 0.93
C TYR A 606 -2.14 -31.97 1.49
N GLY A 607 -2.41 -30.68 1.66
CA GLY A 607 -3.70 -30.14 2.09
C GLY A 607 -4.00 -30.31 3.58
N GLY A 608 -2.96 -30.39 4.42
CA GLY A 608 -3.06 -30.24 5.87
C GLY A 608 -2.78 -28.81 6.32
N LYS A 609 -2.93 -28.55 7.62
CA LYS A 609 -2.61 -27.24 8.23
C LYS A 609 -1.73 -27.43 9.46
N SER A 610 -0.54 -26.84 9.46
CA SER A 610 0.33 -26.86 10.62
C SER A 610 -0.27 -26.07 11.78
N ALA A 611 -0.31 -26.67 12.97
CA ALA A 611 -0.71 -26.05 14.22
C ALA A 611 0.39 -25.16 14.82
N ASN A 612 1.64 -25.39 14.42
CA ASN A 612 2.80 -24.64 14.87
C ASN A 612 3.95 -24.64 13.85
N PHE A 613 4.93 -23.78 14.08
CA PHE A 613 6.31 -23.93 13.66
C PHE A 613 7.11 -24.26 14.91
N LEU A 614 8.00 -25.25 14.87
CA LEU A 614 8.92 -25.52 15.98
C LEU A 614 10.30 -25.93 15.46
N ASP A 615 11.31 -25.15 15.84
CA ASP A 615 12.72 -25.49 15.69
C ASP A 615 13.33 -25.83 17.06
N GLY A 616 13.75 -27.09 17.23
CA GLY A 616 14.47 -27.58 18.41
C GLY A 616 15.94 -27.17 18.47
N GLY A 617 16.43 -26.43 17.47
CA GLY A 617 17.80 -26.01 17.31
C GLY A 617 18.75 -27.14 16.91
N GLY A 618 20.02 -26.80 16.70
CA GLY A 618 21.08 -27.77 16.36
C GLY A 618 21.48 -28.75 17.47
N LYS A 619 20.85 -28.68 18.65
CA LYS A 619 21.13 -29.52 19.83
C LYS A 619 19.83 -30.04 20.45
N ALA A 620 19.08 -30.86 19.70
CA ALA A 620 17.90 -31.53 20.25
C ALA A 620 18.30 -32.56 21.31
N THR A 621 18.16 -32.17 22.57
CA THR A 621 18.31 -33.08 23.72
C THR A 621 17.00 -33.80 24.00
N LYS A 622 17.04 -34.88 24.77
CA LYS A 622 15.84 -35.58 25.23
C LYS A 622 14.91 -34.63 25.99
N ASP A 623 15.46 -33.78 26.85
CA ASP A 623 14.68 -32.88 27.69
C ASP A 623 14.00 -31.77 26.88
N THR A 624 14.71 -31.15 25.93
CA THR A 624 14.13 -30.12 25.04
C THR A 624 13.04 -30.69 24.14
N MET A 625 13.19 -31.94 23.67
CA MET A 625 12.14 -32.63 22.92
C MET A 625 10.90 -32.90 23.79
N LEU A 626 11.08 -33.35 25.04
CA LEU A 626 9.95 -33.56 25.95
C LEU A 626 9.16 -32.26 26.22
N GLN A 627 9.86 -31.14 26.38
CA GLN A 627 9.19 -29.83 26.52
C GLN A 627 8.44 -29.43 25.24
N ALA A 628 9.06 -29.61 24.06
CA ALA A 628 8.41 -29.36 22.77
C ALA A 628 7.10 -30.15 22.62
N PHE A 629 7.12 -31.44 22.96
CA PHE A 629 5.92 -32.27 22.98
C PHE A 629 4.88 -31.81 24.01
N GLY A 630 5.31 -31.44 25.22
CA GLY A 630 4.42 -30.91 26.25
C GLY A 630 3.67 -29.65 25.81
N ILE A 631 4.36 -28.74 25.12
CA ILE A 631 3.77 -27.53 24.54
C ILE A 631 2.74 -27.89 23.47
N ILE A 632 3.11 -28.73 22.49
CA ILE A 632 2.23 -29.11 21.38
C ILE A 632 1.00 -29.88 21.87
N LEU A 633 1.16 -30.83 22.80
CA LEU A 633 0.07 -31.69 23.26
C LEU A 633 -0.96 -30.96 24.14
N ARG A 634 -0.59 -29.83 24.75
CA ARG A 634 -1.52 -28.93 25.46
C ARG A 634 -2.48 -28.21 24.51
N ASP A 635 -2.12 -28.07 23.23
CA ASP A 635 -3.02 -27.51 22.25
C ASP A 635 -4.05 -28.56 21.82
N GLU A 636 -5.29 -28.39 22.28
CA GLU A 636 -6.40 -29.31 21.99
C GLU A 636 -6.73 -29.39 20.49
N ARG A 637 -6.35 -28.39 19.70
CA ARG A 637 -6.51 -28.38 18.23
C ARG A 637 -5.66 -29.42 17.55
N VAL A 638 -4.53 -29.81 18.16
CA VAL A 638 -3.60 -30.77 17.57
C VAL A 638 -4.25 -32.14 17.53
N LYS A 639 -4.34 -32.70 16.33
CA LYS A 639 -4.91 -34.00 15.99
C LYS A 639 -3.86 -35.03 15.58
N ALA A 640 -2.70 -34.59 15.12
CA ALA A 640 -1.56 -35.45 14.80
C ALA A 640 -0.26 -34.67 14.94
N ILE A 641 0.86 -35.35 15.13
CA ILE A 641 2.20 -34.73 15.21
C ILE A 641 3.13 -35.34 14.17
N LEU A 642 3.87 -34.50 13.44
CA LEU A 642 4.99 -34.90 12.59
C LEU A 642 6.33 -34.58 13.26
N VAL A 643 7.11 -35.61 13.55
CA VAL A 643 8.46 -35.50 14.07
C VAL A 643 9.43 -35.68 12.92
N ASN A 644 10.19 -34.64 12.59
CA ASN A 644 11.16 -34.65 11.50
C ASN A 644 12.54 -34.28 12.05
N THR A 645 13.23 -35.26 12.64
CA THR A 645 14.46 -35.02 13.41
C THR A 645 15.60 -35.99 13.07
N TYR A 646 16.81 -35.58 13.44
CA TYR A 646 18.00 -36.41 13.43
C TYR A 646 18.14 -37.14 14.78
N GLY A 647 17.22 -38.07 15.07
CA GLY A 647 17.22 -38.90 16.29
C GLY A 647 15.90 -38.87 17.06
N ALA A 648 15.46 -40.02 17.58
CA ALA A 648 14.28 -40.16 18.42
C ALA A 648 14.68 -40.52 19.86
N SER A 649 14.14 -39.78 20.84
CA SER A 649 14.10 -40.22 22.23
C SER A 649 12.75 -40.89 22.51
N GLU A 650 12.73 -41.90 23.37
CA GLU A 650 11.52 -42.61 23.81
C GLU A 650 10.43 -41.63 24.27
N LEU A 651 9.31 -41.61 23.55
CA LEU A 651 8.10 -40.88 23.90
C LEU A 651 7.15 -41.85 24.58
N GLY A 652 6.57 -41.44 25.72
CA GLY A 652 5.53 -42.22 26.40
C GLY A 652 4.23 -42.30 25.57
N PRO A 653 3.15 -42.89 26.12
CA PRO A 653 1.87 -42.96 25.40
C PRO A 653 1.32 -41.55 25.10
N LEU A 654 0.96 -41.30 23.84
CA LEU A 654 0.51 -39.99 23.35
C LEU A 654 -0.99 -39.99 23.03
N ARG A 655 -1.65 -38.85 23.28
CA ARG A 655 -3.10 -38.64 23.01
C ARG A 655 -3.44 -38.68 21.52
N VAL A 656 -2.48 -38.35 20.66
CA VAL A 656 -2.67 -38.16 19.22
C VAL A 656 -1.69 -39.02 18.43
N PRO A 657 -2.05 -39.47 17.21
CA PRO A 657 -1.15 -40.20 16.33
C PRO A 657 0.11 -39.38 16.02
N VAL A 658 1.25 -40.05 15.99
CA VAL A 658 2.54 -39.44 15.67
C VAL A 658 3.16 -40.13 14.48
N VAL A 659 3.54 -39.32 13.49
CA VAL A 659 4.35 -39.74 12.35
C VAL A 659 5.78 -39.32 12.60
N VAL A 660 6.69 -40.27 12.58
CA VAL A 660 8.12 -40.07 12.82
C VAL A 660 8.88 -40.31 11.54
N ARG A 661 9.69 -39.32 11.19
CA ARG A 661 10.65 -39.38 10.10
C ARG A 661 12.04 -39.08 10.63
N LEU A 662 12.91 -40.10 10.57
CA LEU A 662 14.31 -40.01 11.01
C LEU A 662 15.24 -40.01 9.80
N GLN A 663 16.17 -39.05 9.76
CA GLN A 663 17.26 -39.01 8.80
C GLN A 663 18.57 -38.81 9.56
N GLY A 664 19.70 -39.30 9.02
CA GLY A 664 21.02 -39.17 9.66
C GLY A 664 21.72 -40.51 9.93
N THR A 665 22.78 -40.47 10.74
CA THR A 665 23.55 -41.65 11.14
C THR A 665 22.65 -42.64 11.89
N ASN A 666 22.71 -43.92 11.53
CA ASN A 666 21.92 -45.01 12.12
C ASN A 666 20.40 -44.83 12.03
N SER A 667 19.88 -44.01 11.11
CA SER A 667 18.44 -43.81 10.95
C SER A 667 17.70 -45.12 10.63
N ALA A 668 18.28 -46.00 9.81
CA ALA A 668 17.69 -47.30 9.49
C ALA A 668 17.51 -48.19 10.73
N GLU A 669 18.50 -48.20 11.63
CA GLU A 669 18.44 -48.92 12.91
C GLU A 669 17.44 -48.27 13.87
N GLY A 670 17.43 -46.94 13.97
CA GLY A 670 16.47 -46.19 14.79
C GLY A 670 15.01 -46.40 14.34
N LEU A 671 14.74 -46.37 13.03
CA LEU A 671 13.41 -46.66 12.48
C LEU A 671 12.99 -48.11 12.74
N LYS A 672 13.94 -49.06 12.73
CA LYS A 672 13.67 -50.46 13.07
C LYS A 672 13.32 -50.61 14.55
N LEU A 673 14.07 -49.99 15.44
CA LEU A 673 13.79 -49.98 16.89
C LEU A 673 12.41 -49.38 17.20
N LEU A 674 12.04 -48.27 16.55
CA LEU A 674 10.72 -47.66 16.74
C LEU A 674 9.56 -48.55 16.26
N LYS A 675 9.76 -49.30 15.16
CA LYS A 675 8.77 -50.28 14.67
C LYS A 675 8.63 -51.48 15.61
N GLU A 676 9.73 -51.93 16.21
CA GLU A 676 9.75 -53.06 17.15
C GLU A 676 9.20 -52.69 18.54
N ALA A 677 9.26 -51.41 18.93
CA ALA A 677 8.81 -50.92 20.24
C ALA A 677 7.28 -50.89 20.43
N ASP A 678 6.47 -51.14 19.39
CA ASP A 678 5.00 -51.18 19.41
C ASP A 678 4.33 -49.98 20.11
N LEU A 679 4.90 -48.78 19.92
CA LEU A 679 4.45 -47.54 20.57
C LEU A 679 3.26 -46.85 19.88
N GLY A 680 2.64 -47.51 18.89
CA GLY A 680 1.55 -46.91 18.09
C GLY A 680 2.00 -45.76 17.17
N LEU A 681 3.29 -45.72 16.81
CA LEU A 681 3.88 -44.68 15.95
C LEU A 681 3.83 -45.07 14.47
N HIS A 682 3.58 -44.11 13.59
CA HIS A 682 3.77 -44.27 12.15
C HIS A 682 5.19 -43.86 11.79
N VAL A 683 5.90 -44.70 11.03
CA VAL A 683 7.32 -44.53 10.78
C VAL A 683 7.57 -44.47 9.29
N GLU A 684 8.00 -43.32 8.79
CA GLU A 684 8.23 -43.04 7.37
C GLU A 684 9.67 -42.58 7.11
N ALA A 685 10.29 -43.08 6.04
CA ALA A 685 11.66 -42.70 5.69
C ALA A 685 11.70 -41.51 4.71
N ASP A 686 10.74 -41.48 3.77
CA ASP A 686 10.61 -40.41 2.80
C ASP A 686 9.89 -39.19 3.41
N PHE A 687 10.35 -38.00 3.05
CA PHE A 687 9.83 -36.76 3.62
C PHE A 687 8.42 -36.43 3.11
N GLY A 688 8.17 -36.60 1.81
CA GLY A 688 6.85 -36.35 1.23
C GLY A 688 5.82 -37.35 1.75
N GLU A 689 6.22 -38.62 1.88
CA GLU A 689 5.34 -39.66 2.43
C GLU A 689 5.02 -39.42 3.91
N ALA A 690 5.99 -38.97 4.73
CA ALA A 690 5.73 -38.60 6.11
C ALA A 690 4.73 -37.44 6.23
N ALA A 691 4.87 -36.41 5.38
CA ALA A 691 3.94 -35.28 5.32
C ALA A 691 2.54 -35.71 4.86
N ARG A 692 2.44 -36.51 3.80
CA ARG A 692 1.17 -37.08 3.33
C ARG A 692 0.51 -37.92 4.43
N ARG A 693 1.29 -38.75 5.10
CA ARG A 693 0.81 -39.66 6.14
C ARG A 693 0.27 -38.92 7.36
N VAL A 694 0.93 -37.85 7.80
CA VAL A 694 0.45 -37.08 8.96
C VAL A 694 -0.89 -36.41 8.66
N VAL A 695 -1.09 -35.94 7.42
CA VAL A 695 -2.37 -35.37 6.97
C VAL A 695 -3.48 -36.41 6.94
N GLU A 696 -3.19 -37.63 6.47
CA GLU A 696 -4.15 -38.72 6.46
C GLU A 696 -4.63 -39.09 7.87
N VAL A 697 -3.72 -39.25 8.83
CA VAL A 697 -4.07 -39.64 10.21
C VAL A 697 -4.75 -38.50 10.96
N ALA A 698 -4.39 -37.23 10.68
CA ALA A 698 -5.06 -36.07 11.25
C ALA A 698 -6.53 -35.96 10.83
N ARG A 699 -6.90 -36.45 9.64
CA ARG A 699 -8.29 -36.48 9.16
C ARG A 699 -9.15 -37.58 9.79
N GLN A 700 -8.52 -38.58 10.40
CA GLN A 700 -9.19 -39.74 11.01
C GLN A 700 -9.57 -39.50 12.48
N GLY A 701 -8.96 -38.50 13.13
CA GLY A 701 -9.29 -38.02 14.48
C GLY A 701 -10.01 -36.68 14.46
#